data_AF-A0A6I1AR28-F1
#
_entry.id   AF-A0A6I1AR28-F1
#
_cell.length_a   1.000
_cell.length_b   1.000
_cell.length_c   1.000
_cell.angle_alpha   90.00
_cell.angle_beta   90.00
_cell.angle_gamma   90.00
#
_symmetry.space_group_name_H-M   'P 1'
#
loop_
_entity.id
_entity.type
_entity.pdbx_description
1 polymer ?
#
loop_
_entity_poly.entity_id
_entity_poly.type
_entity_poly.pdbx_seq_one_letter_code
_entity_poly.pdbx_strand_id
1 'polypeptide(L)'
;MKTTYLLLCLLGIGSVSGAGQTKQPQKIGDFIESTSYNEHRRNATRSLQYTPDGDDFVCINGKNRFTRALYGSHTAFRLETSDRPVFAAYTKENPKHICFKLQTSGGTVALDSTEHCESRYTAGRRSYSLSDPAFGGGSLSITTWALPDKEGAIWQFNARNFKEFHPVLLASISEIRNSKLNRNGDMGADPADSFEAPLQPQQLQSFPAQIDGTLYILLDNQELRTLTTAEGETLFKKAEAARSETASRIRIETPDPYFNTLGGTLAMAADGIWDGEVWLHGAIGWRMPLSGWRAAYTGDVLGWHDRARTHFNAYAASQVTEVPNTLPHPAQDSALHLARSVKKWGTPQYSNGYICRNPHRNNQMHHYDMNLCYIDELLWHFKWTGDLDYARQMWPVITRHLAWEKLNYDPDNDGLYDAYACIWASDALYYNSGAVTHSSAYNYRANKTAAQLAEKIGEDPTPYRNEAEKILKAMNERLWLPDKGHWAEYQDFMGHKRVHESAAVWTIYHAIDSETANPFQAYQATRYVDTSIPHIPVTAHGLKENGYATIATTNWLPYSWSINNVAFAEVMHTALSYFQAGRADAGYKLLKSSVLDGMYLGDSPGNFGQISFYDAARGECYRDFGDPIGVASRVLIQGLFGILPDALNQQIILRPGFPDDWDKASVSTPDISYRFTRKEDTDTYHITQRFQTPLHPVLHVNARKEKIRSVKVNGVPATWQSIESAHGYPLLSIQAEGTSSTTITIEWEGAPLHTLAVQEPVITSNGKLALQIPSGASISQVYDPQSVLANHTVEATAFNAQIKGEPGHHTFFVYTHQGEMDWWQPVNIYIENVRESPSYTDFADIRPEKCRMVDFDRQLNASVTDIYQNEYLSPRSPYTTLQLPTQGIGEWCHPLLSATIDDSELRSLVHHDTFQTSLGIPFRLKEKGNNILFTSLWDNYPDSSTISLSGTASHAYLLMAGSTNHMQCHIANGIIRIHYADGTSQATELTNPDNWCPIEQDFYVDGKAFQATAPRPYRLHLKSGKVSRDLGKELNITGVYGREIEGGAGILLDIPLDHSKELKGLTLETLSNDVVIGIMGITLQ
;
A
#
# COMPACT_ATOMS: atom_id res chain seq x y z
N MET A 1 -27.21 55.83 15.47
CA MET A 1 -27.52 54.98 14.31
C MET A 1 -26.38 53.97 14.22
N LYS A 2 -26.36 52.82 14.90
CA LYS A 2 -27.26 51.63 14.81
C LYS A 2 -27.38 51.16 13.35
N THR A 3 -26.63 50.10 12.98
CA THR A 3 -27.07 48.71 12.62
C THR A 3 -27.20 48.52 11.10
N THR A 4 -26.91 47.41 10.40
CA THR A 4 -26.51 46.02 10.69
C THR A 4 -26.35 45.25 9.35
N TYR A 5 -25.30 44.43 9.22
CA TYR A 5 -25.12 43.10 8.55
C TYR A 5 -25.64 42.79 7.12
N LEU A 6 -24.80 42.14 6.28
CA LEU A 6 -24.81 40.67 6.09
C LEU A 6 -23.60 40.14 5.26
N LEU A 7 -23.00 39.07 5.76
CA LEU A 7 -21.97 38.19 5.18
C LEU A 7 -22.60 37.23 4.15
N LEU A 8 -21.84 36.78 3.14
CA LEU A 8 -22.14 35.59 2.34
C LEU A 8 -20.88 34.71 2.22
N CYS A 9 -20.79 33.73 3.13
CA CYS A 9 -19.94 32.54 3.02
C CYS A 9 -20.66 31.50 2.14
N LEU A 10 -19.97 30.89 1.19
CA LEU A 10 -20.43 29.65 0.53
C LEU A 10 -19.63 28.47 1.06
N LEU A 11 -20.31 27.74 1.95
CA LEU A 11 -20.02 26.41 2.43
C LEU A 11 -20.21 25.40 1.28
N GLY A 12 -19.23 24.54 1.04
CA GLY A 12 -19.39 23.33 0.24
C GLY A 12 -20.03 22.21 1.06
N ILE A 13 -21.27 22.40 1.51
CA ILE A 13 -22.17 21.32 1.91
C ILE A 13 -23.05 21.05 0.69
N GLY A 14 -22.90 19.88 0.09
CA GLY A 14 -23.61 19.49 -1.12
C GLY A 14 -24.32 18.16 -0.97
N SER A 15 -25.28 18.05 -0.04
CA SER A 15 -26.43 17.17 -0.23
C SER A 15 -27.45 17.93 -1.06
N VAL A 16 -27.36 17.79 -2.38
CA VAL A 16 -28.40 18.22 -3.33
C VAL A 16 -28.69 17.05 -4.25
N SER A 17 -29.85 16.44 -4.08
CA SER A 17 -30.55 15.74 -5.14
C SER A 17 -30.86 16.77 -6.24
N GLY A 18 -29.94 16.94 -7.17
CA GLY A 18 -30.04 17.89 -8.29
C GLY A 18 -30.32 17.14 -9.58
N ALA A 19 -31.43 17.47 -10.23
CA ALA A 19 -31.69 17.12 -11.62
C ALA A 19 -30.50 17.54 -12.50
N GLY A 20 -30.15 16.69 -13.47
CA GLY A 20 -28.91 16.74 -14.26
C GLY A 20 -28.52 18.11 -14.77
N GLN A 21 -27.48 18.68 -14.17
CA GLN A 21 -26.56 19.55 -14.90
C GLN A 21 -25.48 18.65 -15.49
N THR A 22 -25.41 18.58 -16.82
CA THR A 22 -24.32 17.94 -17.55
C THR A 22 -23.03 18.69 -17.22
N LYS A 23 -22.29 18.20 -16.22
CA LYS A 23 -20.88 18.58 -16.02
C LYS A 23 -20.12 18.20 -17.28
N GLN A 24 -19.19 19.05 -17.72
CA GLN A 24 -18.28 18.69 -18.81
C GLN A 24 -17.51 17.41 -18.44
N PRO A 25 -17.26 16.50 -19.40
CA PRO A 25 -16.48 15.30 -19.16
C PRO A 25 -15.07 15.70 -18.68
N GLN A 26 -14.56 14.98 -17.68
CA GLN A 26 -13.19 15.17 -17.17
C GLN A 26 -12.21 14.40 -18.06
N LYS A 27 -10.99 14.88 -18.19
CA LYS A 27 -9.89 14.25 -18.92
C LYS A 27 -8.84 13.67 -17.98
N ILE A 28 -7.97 12.82 -18.53
CA ILE A 28 -6.84 12.24 -17.79
C ILE A 28 -5.93 13.38 -17.32
N GLY A 29 -5.71 13.48 -16.01
CA GLY A 29 -4.87 14.52 -15.40
C GLY A 29 -5.63 15.72 -14.83
N ASP A 30 -6.96 15.81 -15.02
CA ASP A 30 -7.79 16.88 -14.43
C ASP A 30 -8.00 16.75 -12.91
N PHE A 31 -7.48 15.70 -12.30
CA PHE A 31 -7.79 15.29 -10.93
C PHE A 31 -6.82 15.92 -9.91
N ILE A 32 -7.28 16.15 -8.68
CA ILE A 32 -6.43 16.72 -7.60
C ILE A 32 -5.28 15.76 -7.25
N GLU A 33 -5.55 14.47 -7.41
CA GLU A 33 -4.67 13.31 -7.31
C GLU A 33 -3.48 13.40 -8.27
N SER A 34 -3.65 14.09 -9.40
CA SER A 34 -2.64 14.27 -10.45
C SER A 34 -1.64 15.41 -10.16
N THR A 35 -1.89 16.26 -9.16
CA THR A 35 -1.01 17.40 -8.84
C THR A 35 0.13 17.00 -7.89
N SER A 36 1.37 17.26 -8.28
CA SER A 36 2.55 17.01 -7.46
C SER A 36 3.33 18.28 -7.16
N TYR A 37 3.61 18.54 -5.88
CA TYR A 37 4.51 19.62 -5.45
C TYR A 37 5.99 19.17 -5.34
N ASN A 38 6.26 17.90 -5.64
CA ASN A 38 7.56 17.27 -5.46
C ASN A 38 8.30 16.97 -6.78
N GLU A 39 7.79 17.43 -7.94
CA GLU A 39 8.40 17.19 -9.26
C GLU A 39 9.91 17.54 -9.30
N HIS A 40 10.29 18.67 -8.68
CA HIS A 40 11.68 19.13 -8.59
C HIS A 40 12.61 18.21 -7.78
N ARG A 41 12.05 17.26 -7.02
CA ARG A 41 12.78 16.30 -6.20
C ARG A 41 12.84 14.91 -6.83
N ARG A 42 12.12 14.66 -7.92
CA ARG A 42 12.11 13.35 -8.58
C ARG A 42 13.52 13.01 -9.03
N ASN A 43 14.01 11.81 -8.66
CA ASN A 43 15.37 11.32 -8.90
C ASN A 43 16.51 12.14 -8.25
N ALA A 44 16.20 13.07 -7.34
CA ALA A 44 17.25 13.78 -6.60
C ALA A 44 18.04 12.81 -5.71
N THR A 45 19.36 12.99 -5.64
CA THR A 45 20.20 12.28 -4.67
C THR A 45 19.77 12.64 -3.27
N ARG A 46 19.44 11.64 -2.46
CA ARG A 46 19.04 11.83 -1.06
C ARG A 46 20.27 11.81 -0.16
N SER A 47 20.15 12.45 1.00
CA SER A 47 21.13 12.41 2.08
C SER A 47 20.42 12.08 3.38
N LEU A 48 21.16 11.51 4.33
CA LEU A 48 20.66 11.31 5.68
C LEU A 48 20.36 12.68 6.33
N GLN A 49 19.08 12.99 6.55
CA GLN A 49 18.62 14.27 7.10
C GLN A 49 18.65 14.25 8.62
N TYR A 50 18.32 13.11 9.21
CA TYR A 50 18.29 12.87 10.65
C TYR A 50 19.16 11.67 11.02
N THR A 51 19.75 11.70 12.20
CA THR A 51 20.50 10.58 12.79
C THR A 51 19.90 10.20 14.15
N PRO A 52 19.83 8.90 14.50
CA PRO A 52 19.36 8.50 15.82
C PRO A 52 20.42 8.79 16.90
N ASP A 53 20.00 9.34 18.03
CA ASP A 53 20.80 9.48 19.25
C ASP A 53 19.90 9.20 20.46
N GLY A 54 19.97 7.98 21.00
CA GLY A 54 19.00 7.49 21.98
C GLY A 54 17.58 7.50 21.41
N ASP A 55 16.69 8.26 22.04
CA ASP A 55 15.29 8.43 21.63
C ASP A 55 15.07 9.63 20.68
N ASP A 56 16.15 10.30 20.25
CA ASP A 56 16.08 11.53 19.46
C ASP A 56 16.37 11.29 17.98
N PHE A 57 15.63 11.99 17.14
CA PHE A 57 16.02 12.30 15.77
C PHE A 57 16.82 13.61 15.77
N VAL A 58 18.10 13.53 15.41
CA VAL A 58 19.04 14.67 15.48
C VAL A 58 19.38 15.17 14.08
N CYS A 59 19.31 16.48 13.89
CA CYS A 59 19.72 17.18 12.68
C CYS A 59 20.70 18.31 13.03
N ILE A 60 21.80 18.42 12.29
CA ILE A 60 22.76 19.53 12.42
C ILE A 60 22.59 20.45 11.22
N ASN A 61 22.32 21.73 11.49
CA ASN A 61 22.17 22.78 10.48
C ASN A 61 21.14 22.45 9.39
N GLY A 62 20.08 21.72 9.75
CA GLY A 62 18.98 21.42 8.84
C GLY A 62 18.32 22.68 8.29
N LYS A 63 17.56 22.49 7.21
CA LYS A 63 17.01 23.60 6.41
C LYS A 63 15.52 23.48 6.14
N ASN A 64 14.90 22.36 6.50
CA ASN A 64 13.50 22.13 6.19
C ASN A 64 12.62 22.93 7.15
N ARG A 65 11.50 23.41 6.62
CA ARG A 65 10.54 24.28 7.32
C ARG A 65 9.31 23.48 7.71
N PHE A 66 8.78 23.75 8.91
CA PHE A 66 7.56 23.15 9.45
C PHE A 66 7.52 21.62 9.34
N THR A 67 8.68 21.01 9.58
CA THR A 67 8.97 19.57 9.45
C THR A 67 8.13 18.68 10.36
N ARG A 68 7.74 19.12 11.56
CA ARG A 68 7.10 18.25 12.54
C ARG A 68 6.06 18.98 13.36
N ALA A 69 4.87 18.41 13.41
CA ALA A 69 3.80 18.86 14.30
C ALA A 69 4.02 18.32 15.73
N LEU A 70 3.78 19.17 16.72
CA LEU A 70 3.57 18.75 18.11
C LEU A 70 2.07 18.87 18.40
N TYR A 71 1.46 17.74 18.71
CA TYR A 71 0.04 17.64 19.05
C TYR A 71 -0.17 18.01 20.52
N GLY A 72 -1.20 18.82 20.78
CA GLY A 72 -1.59 19.27 22.12
C GLY A 72 -2.84 18.54 22.61
N SER A 73 -3.91 19.29 22.87
CA SER A 73 -5.24 18.74 23.12
C SER A 73 -5.79 17.98 21.89
N HIS A 74 -6.90 17.25 22.06
CA HIS A 74 -7.56 16.49 20.98
C HIS A 74 -8.24 17.35 19.89
N THR A 75 -8.00 18.68 19.87
CA THR A 75 -8.54 19.58 18.85
C THR A 75 -7.70 19.54 17.57
N ALA A 76 -8.02 20.39 16.60
CA ALA A 76 -7.18 20.57 15.41
C ALA A 76 -5.89 21.38 15.70
N PHE A 77 -5.72 21.90 16.91
CA PHE A 77 -4.56 22.68 17.28
C PHE A 77 -3.28 21.86 17.24
N ARG A 78 -2.23 22.46 16.69
CA ARG A 78 -0.86 21.91 16.75
C ARG A 78 0.17 23.01 16.63
N LEU A 79 1.36 22.74 17.17
CA LEU A 79 2.54 23.56 16.95
C LEU A 79 3.41 22.93 15.87
N GLU A 80 3.52 23.58 14.72
CA GLU A 80 4.48 23.21 13.67
C GLU A 80 5.89 23.68 14.05
N THR A 81 6.85 22.78 13.93
CA THR A 81 8.26 23.02 14.27
C THR A 81 9.16 22.69 13.08
N SER A 82 10.30 23.34 12.96
CA SER A 82 11.22 23.22 11.80
C SER A 82 12.59 22.67 12.21
N ASP A 83 13.50 22.43 11.28
CA ASP A 83 14.91 22.09 11.59
C ASP A 83 15.67 23.22 12.27
N ARG A 84 15.17 24.43 12.12
CA ARG A 84 15.66 25.64 12.77
C ARG A 84 14.52 26.29 13.55
N PRO A 85 14.78 27.12 14.57
CA PRO A 85 13.74 27.63 15.47
C PRO A 85 12.84 28.70 14.82
N VAL A 86 11.95 28.25 13.96
CA VAL A 86 10.79 28.95 13.39
C VAL A 86 9.59 28.01 13.48
N PHE A 87 8.44 28.57 13.83
CA PHE A 87 7.28 27.80 14.27
C PHE A 87 6.01 28.33 13.62
N ALA A 88 4.96 27.51 13.62
CA ALA A 88 3.62 28.00 13.33
C ALA A 88 2.60 27.39 14.30
N ALA A 89 1.66 28.21 14.75
CA ALA A 89 0.51 27.76 15.49
C ALA A 89 -0.63 27.54 14.51
N TYR A 90 -1.07 26.30 14.33
CA TYR A 90 -2.20 26.02 13.47
C TYR A 90 -3.49 25.97 14.30
N THR A 91 -4.46 26.77 13.89
CA THR A 91 -5.88 26.53 14.10
C THR A 91 -6.55 26.62 12.73
N LYS A 92 -7.74 26.05 12.56
CA LYS A 92 -8.41 26.04 11.26
C LYS A 92 -8.76 27.45 10.77
N GLU A 93 -9.10 28.34 11.69
CA GLU A 93 -9.61 29.67 11.41
C GLU A 93 -8.50 30.73 11.30
N ASN A 94 -7.42 30.59 12.06
CA ASN A 94 -6.40 31.62 12.17
C ASN A 94 -5.04 30.97 12.46
N PRO A 95 -4.35 30.43 11.45
CA PRO A 95 -2.98 29.97 11.61
C PRO A 95 -2.01 31.15 11.73
N LYS A 96 -0.98 31.01 12.58
CA LYS A 96 0.02 32.06 12.86
C LYS A 96 1.44 31.59 12.62
N HIS A 97 2.25 32.46 12.02
CA HIS A 97 3.69 32.32 11.93
C HIS A 97 4.34 32.86 13.21
N ILE A 98 5.33 32.17 13.75
CA ILE A 98 6.06 32.56 14.97
C ILE A 98 7.57 32.45 14.72
N CYS A 99 8.29 33.54 14.99
CA CYS A 99 9.75 33.57 14.88
C CYS A 99 10.38 34.35 16.04
N PHE A 100 11.68 34.11 16.24
CA PHE A 100 12.45 34.68 17.33
C PHE A 100 13.78 35.24 16.83
N LYS A 101 14.16 36.41 17.35
CA LYS A 101 15.50 37.00 17.15
C LYS A 101 16.17 37.21 18.49
N LEU A 102 17.49 37.09 18.55
CA LEU A 102 18.28 37.37 19.74
C LEU A 102 19.12 38.61 19.50
N GLN A 103 18.89 39.64 20.30
CA GLN A 103 19.75 40.81 20.36
C GLN A 103 20.85 40.58 21.39
N THR A 104 22.08 40.84 20.98
CA THR A 104 23.32 40.67 21.76
C THR A 104 24.22 41.89 21.59
N SER A 105 25.39 41.90 22.24
CA SER A 105 26.41 42.93 21.99
C SER A 105 26.97 42.87 20.56
N GLY A 106 26.94 41.70 19.90
CA GLY A 106 27.39 41.50 18.52
C GLY A 106 26.36 41.86 17.45
N GLY A 107 25.13 42.24 17.85
CA GLY A 107 24.03 42.56 16.94
C GLY A 107 22.79 41.69 17.16
N THR A 108 21.84 41.77 16.23
CA THR A 108 20.57 41.01 16.27
C THR A 108 20.62 39.88 15.26
N VAL A 109 20.48 38.64 15.75
CA VAL A 109 20.49 37.42 14.94
C VAL A 109 19.12 36.77 14.94
N ALA A 110 18.58 36.42 13.77
CA ALA A 110 17.40 35.57 13.69
C ALA A 110 17.77 34.14 14.09
N LEU A 111 17.04 33.55 15.05
CA LEU A 111 17.44 32.28 15.63
C LEU A 111 17.46 31.14 14.59
N ASP A 112 16.61 31.24 13.57
CA ASP A 112 16.55 30.31 12.45
C ASP A 112 17.64 30.54 11.39
N SER A 113 18.53 31.51 11.60
CA SER A 113 19.64 31.86 10.69
C SER A 113 21.01 31.83 11.38
N THR A 114 21.09 31.22 12.57
CA THR A 114 22.34 31.03 13.33
C THR A 114 23.35 30.18 12.57
N GLU A 115 24.65 30.42 12.79
CA GLU A 115 25.72 29.62 12.15
C GLU A 115 25.61 28.13 12.49
N HIS A 116 25.40 27.80 13.76
CA HIS A 116 25.23 26.43 14.22
C HIS A 116 23.91 26.23 14.96
N CYS A 117 23.17 25.21 14.54
CA CYS A 117 21.91 24.76 15.11
C CYS A 117 21.87 23.23 15.13
N GLU A 118 21.93 22.63 16.32
CA GLU A 118 21.54 21.25 16.53
C GLU A 118 20.06 21.21 16.88
N SER A 119 19.26 20.49 16.10
CA SER A 119 17.84 20.27 16.34
C SER A 119 17.58 18.83 16.71
N ARG A 120 16.78 18.62 17.76
CA ARG A 120 16.37 17.30 18.24
C ARG A 120 14.85 17.21 18.25
N TYR A 121 14.32 16.19 17.59
CA TYR A 121 12.96 15.72 17.85
C TYR A 121 13.02 14.50 18.75
N THR A 122 12.53 14.66 19.98
CA THR A 122 12.15 13.55 20.84
C THR A 122 10.64 13.39 20.70
N ALA A 123 10.07 12.20 20.82
CA ALA A 123 8.62 12.01 20.76
C ALA A 123 7.82 13.06 21.56
N GLY A 124 7.17 13.99 20.84
CA GLY A 124 6.38 15.09 21.37
C GLY A 124 7.12 16.37 21.77
N ARG A 125 8.45 16.48 21.59
CA ARG A 125 9.25 17.71 21.79
C ARG A 125 10.12 18.07 20.62
N ARG A 126 10.30 19.38 20.46
CA ARG A 126 11.41 19.94 19.70
C ARG A 126 12.36 20.69 20.62
N SER A 127 13.65 20.40 20.49
CA SER A 127 14.74 21.10 21.18
C SER A 127 15.79 21.59 20.20
N TYR A 128 16.44 22.70 20.55
CA TYR A 128 17.50 23.31 19.76
C TYR A 128 18.68 23.71 20.66
N SER A 129 19.90 23.54 20.14
CA SER A 129 21.12 24.10 20.71
C SER A 129 21.78 24.99 19.67
N LEU A 130 21.95 26.27 20.00
CA LEU A 130 22.38 27.30 19.06
C LEU A 130 23.67 27.97 19.51
N SER A 131 24.57 28.21 18.56
CA SER A 131 25.70 29.10 18.70
C SER A 131 25.90 29.94 17.45
N ASP A 132 26.36 31.17 17.65
CA ASP A 132 26.60 32.13 16.58
C ASP A 132 27.76 33.05 16.98
N PRO A 133 28.61 33.50 16.04
CA PRO A 133 29.69 34.44 16.34
C PRO A 133 29.20 35.71 17.04
N ALA A 134 28.00 36.19 16.72
CA ALA A 134 27.40 37.36 17.36
C ALA A 134 27.09 37.13 18.85
N PHE A 135 27.00 35.87 19.31
CA PHE A 135 26.74 35.54 20.72
C PHE A 135 27.96 35.76 21.62
N GLY A 136 29.15 36.07 21.06
CA GLY A 136 30.35 36.38 21.84
C GLY A 136 30.83 35.24 22.73
N GLY A 137 30.65 33.99 22.28
CA GLY A 137 30.95 32.76 23.05
C GLY A 137 29.81 32.27 23.94
N GLY A 138 28.66 32.97 23.95
CA GLY A 138 27.42 32.48 24.55
C GLY A 138 26.74 31.39 23.72
N SER A 139 25.81 30.66 24.34
CA SER A 139 24.99 29.65 23.69
C SER A 139 23.53 29.75 24.14
N LEU A 140 22.60 29.43 23.25
CA LEU A 140 21.17 29.43 23.55
C LEU A 140 20.58 28.05 23.32
N SER A 141 19.91 27.50 24.34
CA SER A 141 19.08 26.30 24.16
C SER A 141 17.60 26.66 24.18
N ILE A 142 16.81 26.01 23.33
CA ILE A 142 15.35 26.17 23.25
C ILE A 142 14.72 24.79 23.42
N THR A 143 13.65 24.68 24.21
CA THR A 143 12.80 23.48 24.23
C THR A 143 11.34 23.91 24.18
N THR A 144 10.53 23.23 23.36
CA THR A 144 9.12 23.58 23.18
C THR A 144 8.18 22.39 23.21
N TRP A 145 6.96 22.68 23.67
CA TRP A 145 5.84 21.76 23.85
C TRP A 145 4.56 22.39 23.32
N ALA A 146 3.68 21.56 22.75
CA ALA A 146 2.25 21.87 22.72
C ALA A 146 1.65 21.58 24.12
N LEU A 147 0.64 22.35 24.52
CA LEU A 147 -0.02 22.14 25.81
C LEU A 147 -1.02 20.98 25.70
N PRO A 148 -1.06 20.06 26.69
CA PRO A 148 -1.89 18.85 26.60
C PRO A 148 -3.38 19.11 26.85
N ASP A 149 -3.72 20.17 27.59
CA ASP A 149 -5.06 20.43 28.11
C ASP A 149 -5.77 21.61 27.45
N LYS A 150 -5.07 22.36 26.59
CA LYS A 150 -5.64 23.50 25.86
C LYS A 150 -4.85 23.82 24.60
N GLU A 151 -5.47 24.61 23.72
CA GLU A 151 -4.79 25.13 22.53
C GLU A 151 -3.73 26.15 22.94
N GLY A 152 -2.46 25.80 22.75
CA GLY A 152 -1.35 26.65 23.12
C GLY A 152 -0.02 25.90 23.12
N ALA A 153 1.05 26.64 23.30
CA ALA A 153 2.41 26.10 23.31
C ALA A 153 3.28 26.88 24.29
N ILE A 154 4.32 26.24 24.81
CA ILE A 154 5.29 26.88 25.70
C ILE A 154 6.71 26.67 25.15
N TRP A 155 7.54 27.70 25.26
CA TRP A 155 8.97 27.64 24.98
C TRP A 155 9.75 27.97 26.25
N GLN A 156 10.79 27.20 26.50
CA GLN A 156 11.84 27.53 27.46
C GLN A 156 13.10 27.93 26.70
N PHE A 157 13.63 29.10 27.01
CA PHE A 157 14.90 29.61 26.51
C PHE A 157 15.90 29.62 27.67
N ASN A 158 17.08 29.03 27.48
CA ASN A 158 18.18 29.12 28.44
C ASN A 158 19.42 29.71 27.78
N ALA A 159 19.82 30.90 28.23
CA ALA A 159 21.04 31.56 27.77
C ALA A 159 22.19 31.24 28.73
N ARG A 160 23.34 30.81 28.19
CA ARG A 160 24.53 30.50 28.98
C ARG A 160 25.75 31.23 28.43
N ASN A 161 26.68 31.59 29.32
CA ASN A 161 28.00 32.16 29.00
C ASN A 161 27.98 33.53 28.27
N PHE A 162 26.93 34.33 28.42
CA PHE A 162 26.91 35.73 27.99
C PHE A 162 27.53 36.60 29.09
N LYS A 163 28.77 37.08 28.89
CA LYS A 163 29.61 37.64 29.96
C LYS A 163 29.40 39.14 30.24
N GLU A 164 28.79 39.90 29.32
CA GLU A 164 28.69 41.37 29.42
C GLU A 164 27.32 41.98 29.01
N PHE A 165 26.48 41.22 28.29
CA PHE A 165 25.17 41.68 27.81
C PHE A 165 24.14 40.59 28.06
N HIS A 166 23.10 40.89 28.83
CA HIS A 166 21.95 39.99 28.96
C HIS A 166 21.20 39.97 27.63
N PRO A 167 21.15 38.83 26.93
CA PRO A 167 20.55 38.79 25.61
C PRO A 167 19.05 39.09 25.69
N VAL A 168 18.54 39.84 24.71
CA VAL A 168 17.13 40.20 24.61
C VAL A 168 16.50 39.39 23.48
N LEU A 169 15.51 38.58 23.83
CA LEU A 169 14.69 37.85 22.86
C LEU A 169 13.65 38.80 22.27
N LEU A 170 13.61 38.94 20.96
CA LEU A 170 12.53 39.57 20.22
C LEU A 170 11.60 38.45 19.72
N ALA A 171 10.47 38.27 20.40
CA ALA A 171 9.46 37.31 20.01
C ALA A 171 8.46 37.96 19.06
N SER A 172 8.19 37.33 17.92
CA SER A 172 7.28 37.84 16.90
C SER A 172 6.24 36.82 16.49
N ILE A 173 5.01 37.28 16.27
CA ILE A 173 3.90 36.49 15.75
C ILE A 173 3.16 37.29 14.68
N SER A 174 2.79 36.63 13.58
CA SER A 174 2.05 37.25 12.47
C SER A 174 1.08 36.27 11.81
N GLU A 175 0.27 36.76 10.87
CA GLU A 175 -0.38 35.88 9.91
C GLU A 175 0.64 35.09 9.06
N ILE A 176 0.16 34.02 8.43
CA ILE A 176 0.95 33.16 7.53
C ILE A 176 0.90 33.66 6.08
N ARG A 177 1.85 33.22 5.26
CA ARG A 177 2.02 33.58 3.84
C ARG A 177 0.84 33.10 3.01
N ASN A 178 0.46 31.84 3.16
CA ASN A 178 -0.66 31.25 2.42
C ASN A 178 -1.91 31.27 3.27
N SER A 179 -2.78 32.28 3.05
CA SER A 179 -4.05 32.42 3.76
C SER A 179 -5.07 31.30 3.46
N LYS A 180 -4.83 30.50 2.41
CA LYS A 180 -5.64 29.35 2.04
C LYS A 180 -4.77 28.10 1.94
N LEU A 181 -5.08 27.11 2.78
CA LEU A 181 -4.42 25.81 2.82
C LEU A 181 -5.37 24.75 2.24
N ASN A 182 -4.88 23.89 1.35
CA ASN A 182 -5.68 22.85 0.68
C ASN A 182 -5.87 21.60 1.54
N ARG A 183 -4.85 21.26 2.33
CA ARG A 183 -4.82 20.11 3.24
C ARG A 183 -4.21 20.52 4.58
N ASN A 184 -4.65 21.66 5.10
CA ASN A 184 -4.27 22.16 6.42
C ASN A 184 -2.76 22.44 6.58
N GLY A 185 -2.03 22.70 5.49
CA GLY A 185 -0.59 22.94 5.50
C GLY A 185 0.22 21.66 5.64
N ASP A 186 -0.32 20.53 5.20
CA ASP A 186 0.36 19.24 5.28
C ASP A 186 1.46 19.11 4.22
N MET A 187 2.48 18.32 4.58
CA MET A 187 3.66 18.08 3.76
C MET A 187 3.29 17.40 2.44
N GLY A 188 3.84 17.90 1.33
CA GLY A 188 3.60 17.37 -0.02
C GLY A 188 2.21 17.69 -0.60
N ALA A 189 1.27 18.18 0.20
CA ALA A 189 -0.08 18.55 -0.21
C ALA A 189 -0.31 20.07 -0.27
N ASP A 190 0.44 20.83 0.52
CA ASP A 190 0.53 22.29 0.46
C ASP A 190 2.01 22.71 0.27
N PRO A 191 2.30 23.91 -0.27
CA PRO A 191 3.67 24.40 -0.39
C PRO A 191 4.41 24.45 0.96
N ALA A 192 5.69 24.06 0.99
CA ALA A 192 6.48 23.96 2.22
C ALA A 192 6.66 25.30 2.98
N ASP A 193 6.51 26.43 2.29
CA ASP A 193 6.61 27.78 2.83
C ASP A 193 5.23 28.37 3.22
N SER A 194 4.16 27.57 3.21
CA SER A 194 2.80 28.05 3.49
C SER A 194 2.66 28.77 4.83
N PHE A 195 3.38 28.29 5.84
CA PHE A 195 3.38 28.83 7.20
C PHE A 195 4.43 29.92 7.45
N GLU A 196 5.23 30.31 6.46
CA GLU A 196 6.14 31.45 6.59
C GLU A 196 5.37 32.75 6.79
N ALA A 197 6.01 33.81 7.27
CA ALA A 197 5.40 35.13 7.24
C ALA A 197 5.21 35.64 5.79
N PRO A 198 4.19 36.46 5.51
CA PRO A 198 4.14 37.29 4.31
C PRO A 198 5.34 38.24 4.25
N LEU A 199 5.67 38.72 3.05
CA LEU A 199 6.73 39.72 2.87
C LEU A 199 6.44 41.04 3.60
N GLN A 200 5.17 41.38 3.79
CA GLN A 200 4.71 42.58 4.47
C GLN A 200 3.56 42.24 5.43
N PRO A 201 3.86 41.70 6.63
CA PRO A 201 2.84 41.25 7.56
C PRO A 201 2.03 42.43 8.10
N GLN A 202 0.70 42.28 8.11
CA GLN A 202 -0.27 43.26 8.58
C GLN A 202 -0.66 43.04 10.04
N GLN A 203 -0.56 41.80 10.54
CA GLN A 203 -0.91 41.41 11.91
C GLN A 203 0.34 41.06 12.73
N LEU A 204 1.43 41.80 12.54
CA LEU A 204 2.68 41.58 13.26
C LEU A 204 2.61 42.14 14.68
N GLN A 205 2.74 41.26 15.65
CA GLN A 205 3.04 41.62 17.03
C GLN A 205 4.49 41.22 17.33
N SER A 206 5.24 42.12 17.95
CA SER A 206 6.59 41.83 18.43
C SER A 206 6.84 42.50 19.78
N PHE A 207 7.46 41.78 20.72
CA PHE A 207 7.87 42.37 22.00
C PHE A 207 9.26 41.86 22.43
N PRO A 208 10.03 42.70 23.14
CA PRO A 208 11.31 42.29 23.72
C PRO A 208 11.12 41.61 25.08
N ALA A 209 11.94 40.60 25.36
CA ALA A 209 12.03 39.95 26.66
C ALA A 209 13.51 39.66 26.99
N GLN A 210 14.02 40.23 28.08
CA GLN A 210 15.39 39.95 28.53
C GLN A 210 15.47 38.51 29.05
N ILE A 211 16.52 37.78 28.65
CA ILE A 211 16.82 36.44 29.17
C ILE A 211 17.87 36.59 30.28
N ASP A 212 17.45 36.32 31.51
CA ASP A 212 18.35 36.20 32.68
C ASP A 212 18.29 34.76 33.20
N GLY A 213 19.23 33.93 32.73
CA GLY A 213 19.19 32.48 32.94
C GLY A 213 18.11 31.80 32.07
N THR A 214 16.90 31.67 32.61
CA THR A 214 15.77 30.96 31.97
C THR A 214 14.60 31.90 31.71
N LEU A 215 14.11 31.92 30.47
CA LEU A 215 12.91 32.66 30.05
C LEU A 215 11.85 31.68 29.54
N TYR A 216 10.60 31.90 29.92
CA TYR A 216 9.45 31.17 29.39
C TYR A 216 8.55 32.09 28.55
N ILE A 217 8.22 31.63 27.35
CA ILE A 217 7.22 32.26 26.48
C ILE A 217 6.04 31.30 26.33
N LEU A 218 4.83 31.83 26.48
CA LEU A 218 3.59 31.11 26.31
C LEU A 218 2.86 31.65 25.08
N LEU A 219 2.37 30.73 24.24
CA LEU A 219 1.31 30.97 23.27
C LEU A 219 -0.01 30.58 23.91
N ASP A 220 -0.93 31.53 23.99
CA ASP A 220 -2.29 31.35 24.51
C ASP A 220 -3.21 32.26 23.73
N ASN A 221 -4.38 31.76 23.27
CA ASN A 221 -5.29 32.52 22.41
C ASN A 221 -4.62 33.16 21.18
N GLN A 222 -3.62 32.48 20.60
CA GLN A 222 -2.82 32.98 19.48
C GLN A 222 -2.05 34.29 19.73
N GLU A 223 -1.78 34.60 20.99
CA GLU A 223 -0.90 35.69 21.39
C GLU A 223 0.29 35.13 22.15
N LEU A 224 1.44 35.79 21.99
CA LEU A 224 2.66 35.46 22.72
C LEU A 224 2.76 36.35 23.96
N ARG A 225 3.11 35.76 25.11
CA ARG A 225 3.42 36.50 26.35
C ARG A 225 4.53 35.86 27.15
N THR A 226 5.23 36.65 27.94
CA THR A 226 6.19 36.16 28.94
C THR A 226 5.45 35.58 30.15
N LEU A 227 6.07 34.59 30.80
CA LEU A 227 5.66 34.08 32.11
C LEU A 227 6.69 34.44 33.17
N THR A 228 6.25 34.52 34.43
CA THR A 228 7.20 34.47 35.53
C THR A 228 7.91 33.12 35.57
N THR A 229 9.11 33.04 36.14
CA THR A 229 9.88 31.79 36.23
C THR A 229 9.08 30.67 36.92
N ALA A 230 8.37 30.99 38.02
CA ALA A 230 7.58 30.01 38.76
C ALA A 230 6.38 29.48 37.96
N GLU A 231 5.64 30.35 37.26
CA GLU A 231 4.52 29.94 36.41
C GLU A 231 5.00 29.12 35.22
N GLY A 232 6.06 29.57 34.56
CA GLY A 232 6.67 28.90 33.42
C GLY A 232 7.18 27.52 33.77
N GLU A 233 7.92 27.38 34.88
CA GLU A 233 8.39 26.08 35.37
C GLU A 233 7.24 25.11 35.66
N THR A 234 6.17 25.60 36.28
CA THR A 234 5.01 24.77 36.63
C THR A 234 4.33 24.24 35.37
N LEU A 235 4.05 25.12 34.41
CA LEU A 235 3.39 24.75 33.15
C LEU A 235 4.28 23.86 32.29
N PHE A 236 5.58 24.16 32.23
CA PHE A 236 6.56 23.37 31.48
C PHE A 236 6.70 21.95 32.04
N LYS A 237 6.78 21.79 33.38
CA LYS A 237 6.81 20.48 34.04
C LYS A 237 5.52 19.69 33.79
N LYS A 238 4.36 20.36 33.79
CA LYS A 238 3.07 19.74 33.46
C LYS A 238 3.05 19.19 32.02
N ALA A 239 3.50 19.99 31.05
CA ALA A 239 3.57 19.58 29.65
C ALA A 239 4.54 18.40 29.44
N GLU A 240 5.73 18.46 30.05
CA GLU A 240 6.69 17.35 29.98
C GLU A 240 6.17 16.07 30.63
N ALA A 241 5.48 16.17 31.77
CA ALA A 241 4.89 15.00 32.43
C ALA A 241 3.83 14.32 31.55
N ALA A 242 2.91 15.10 30.97
CA ALA A 242 1.86 14.58 30.10
C ALA A 242 2.43 13.90 28.84
N ARG A 243 3.41 14.53 28.19
CA ARG A 243 4.09 13.90 27.06
C ARG A 243 4.84 12.64 27.48
N SER A 244 5.60 12.68 28.57
CA SER A 244 6.38 11.53 29.03
C SER A 244 5.46 10.32 29.29
N GLU A 245 4.27 10.55 29.84
CA GLU A 245 3.23 9.52 30.00
C GLU A 245 2.83 8.91 28.65
N THR A 246 2.47 9.72 27.64
CA THR A 246 2.10 9.22 26.31
C THR A 246 3.27 8.55 25.59
N ALA A 247 4.40 9.22 25.47
CA ALA A 247 5.57 8.75 24.72
C ALA A 247 6.24 7.53 25.34
N SER A 248 6.02 7.24 26.63
CA SER A 248 6.60 6.07 27.28
C SER A 248 5.74 4.82 27.22
N ARG A 249 4.56 4.87 26.57
CA ARG A 249 3.69 3.71 26.43
C ARG A 249 4.34 2.56 25.71
N ILE A 250 5.14 2.83 24.67
CA ILE A 250 5.97 1.84 24.01
C ILE A 250 7.42 2.27 24.15
N ARG A 251 8.24 1.42 24.76
CA ARG A 251 9.71 1.57 24.81
C ARG A 251 10.35 0.42 24.10
N ILE A 252 11.32 0.71 23.24
CA ILE A 252 12.02 -0.26 22.43
C ILE A 252 13.52 -0.06 22.61
N GLU A 253 14.25 -1.17 22.77
CA GLU A 253 15.71 -1.17 22.72
C GLU A 253 16.16 -2.30 21.79
N THR A 254 16.89 -1.94 20.74
CA THR A 254 17.44 -2.86 19.75
C THR A 254 18.90 -2.50 19.42
N PRO A 255 19.66 -3.42 18.79
CA PRO A 255 20.99 -3.13 18.26
C PRO A 255 20.96 -2.13 17.09
N ASP A 256 19.81 -1.99 16.40
CA ASP A 256 19.61 -1.03 15.34
C ASP A 256 19.06 0.30 15.90
N PRO A 257 19.89 1.35 16.04
CA PRO A 257 19.49 2.58 16.74
C PRO A 257 18.32 3.33 16.08
N TYR A 258 18.03 3.06 14.80
CA TYR A 258 16.92 3.70 14.10
C TYR A 258 15.53 3.17 14.55
N PHE A 259 15.46 2.02 15.21
CA PHE A 259 14.21 1.49 15.75
C PHE A 259 13.90 2.01 17.16
N ASN A 260 14.91 2.47 17.90
CA ASN A 260 14.76 2.86 19.30
C ASN A 260 13.91 4.13 19.46
N THR A 261 13.80 4.95 18.43
CA THR A 261 12.98 6.17 18.38
C THR A 261 11.49 5.90 18.11
N LEU A 262 11.13 4.70 17.66
CA LEU A 262 9.80 4.43 17.08
C LEU A 262 8.70 4.32 18.13
N GLY A 263 8.99 3.74 19.30
CA GLY A 263 7.97 3.47 20.32
C GLY A 263 7.24 4.74 20.78
N GLY A 264 8.00 5.75 21.22
CA GLY A 264 7.40 7.01 21.64
C GLY A 264 6.79 7.81 20.50
N THR A 265 7.43 7.79 19.33
CA THR A 265 6.94 8.50 18.14
C THR A 265 5.59 7.96 17.68
N LEU A 266 5.43 6.63 17.68
CA LEU A 266 4.17 5.95 17.36
C LEU A 266 3.07 6.35 18.34
N ALA A 267 3.37 6.35 19.64
CA ALA A 267 2.40 6.74 20.67
C ALA A 267 1.92 8.20 20.50
N MET A 268 2.83 9.12 20.18
CA MET A 268 2.48 10.52 19.94
C MET A 268 1.68 10.72 18.65
N ALA A 269 1.98 9.97 17.59
CA ALA A 269 1.21 10.01 16.34
C ALA A 269 -0.20 9.44 16.53
N ALA A 270 -0.32 8.31 17.24
CA ALA A 270 -1.60 7.68 17.60
C ALA A 270 -2.48 8.58 18.48
N ASP A 271 -1.88 9.34 19.40
CA ASP A 271 -2.60 10.36 20.18
C ASP A 271 -3.01 11.55 19.30
N GLY A 272 -2.18 11.95 18.33
CA GLY A 272 -2.47 13.03 17.39
C GLY A 272 -3.67 12.78 16.46
N ILE A 273 -4.00 11.52 16.19
CA ILE A 273 -5.19 11.11 15.43
C ILE A 273 -6.40 10.80 16.33
N TRP A 274 -6.31 10.93 17.65
CA TRP A 274 -7.44 10.73 18.56
C TRP A 274 -8.22 12.04 18.75
N ASP A 275 -9.54 12.02 18.52
CA ASP A 275 -10.38 13.23 18.67
C ASP A 275 -11.10 13.35 20.03
N GLY A 276 -10.91 12.36 20.91
CA GLY A 276 -11.63 12.23 22.17
C GLY A 276 -12.67 11.10 22.18
N GLU A 277 -13.05 10.59 21.02
CA GLU A 277 -14.06 9.51 20.89
C GLU A 277 -13.67 8.45 19.86
N VAL A 278 -13.09 8.86 18.72
CA VAL A 278 -12.68 7.96 17.63
C VAL A 278 -11.27 8.30 17.13
N TRP A 279 -10.58 7.30 16.56
CA TRP A 279 -9.41 7.55 15.72
C TRP A 279 -9.83 8.10 14.37
N LEU A 280 -9.12 9.14 13.95
CA LEU A 280 -9.35 9.89 12.72
C LEU A 280 -8.54 9.31 11.56
N HIS A 281 -8.96 9.67 10.34
CA HIS A 281 -8.28 9.24 9.12
C HIS A 281 -6.86 9.81 8.98
N GLY A 282 -6.58 10.99 9.53
CA GLY A 282 -5.23 11.56 9.60
C GLY A 282 -5.11 12.66 10.68
N ALA A 283 -3.88 13.00 11.09
CA ALA A 283 -3.66 13.99 12.13
C ALA A 283 -3.69 15.43 11.59
N ILE A 284 -3.32 15.62 10.32
CA ILE A 284 -3.17 16.92 9.67
C ILE A 284 -4.02 16.98 8.40
N GLY A 285 -3.51 16.38 7.31
CA GLY A 285 -4.30 16.09 6.12
C GLY A 285 -5.41 15.10 6.47
N TRP A 286 -6.60 15.31 5.91
CA TRP A 286 -7.74 14.40 6.11
C TRP A 286 -8.14 14.17 7.59
N ARG A 287 -7.92 15.16 8.45
CA ARG A 287 -8.33 15.11 9.86
C ARG A 287 -9.84 15.13 10.05
N MET A 288 -10.49 13.97 9.92
CA MET A 288 -11.92 13.77 10.05
C MET A 288 -12.28 12.34 10.47
N PRO A 289 -13.46 12.13 11.08
CA PRO A 289 -13.98 10.80 11.32
C PRO A 289 -14.25 10.05 10.01
N LEU A 290 -13.87 8.79 9.98
CA LEU A 290 -14.14 7.87 8.90
C LEU A 290 -14.13 6.46 9.46
N SER A 291 -15.28 5.79 9.44
CA SER A 291 -15.39 4.40 9.91
C SER A 291 -14.36 3.54 9.19
N GLY A 292 -13.60 2.75 9.97
CA GLY A 292 -12.84 1.60 9.49
C GLY A 292 -11.66 1.86 8.57
N TRP A 293 -10.86 2.88 8.79
CA TRP A 293 -9.47 2.84 8.31
C TRP A 293 -8.63 2.19 9.38
N ARG A 294 -7.55 1.45 9.03
CA ARG A 294 -6.77 0.57 9.93
C ARG A 294 -6.14 1.25 11.17
N ALA A 295 -6.48 2.52 11.42
CA ALA A 295 -6.04 3.33 12.53
C ALA A 295 -6.40 2.76 13.91
N ALA A 296 -7.58 2.13 14.07
CA ALA A 296 -8.05 1.71 15.39
C ALA A 296 -7.27 0.52 15.97
N TYR A 297 -6.52 -0.23 15.13
CA TYR A 297 -5.53 -1.21 15.62
C TYR A 297 -4.58 -0.63 16.68
N THR A 298 -4.29 0.67 16.59
CA THR A 298 -3.39 1.37 17.50
C THR A 298 -3.89 1.30 18.95
N GLY A 299 -5.21 1.29 19.17
CA GLY A 299 -5.83 1.34 20.50
C GLY A 299 -5.32 0.25 21.42
N ASP A 300 -5.51 -1.02 21.05
CA ASP A 300 -5.10 -2.14 21.89
C ASP A 300 -3.59 -2.35 21.90
N VAL A 301 -2.91 -2.13 20.78
CA VAL A 301 -1.44 -2.25 20.70
C VAL A 301 -0.73 -1.29 21.66
N LEU A 302 -1.27 -0.08 21.83
CA LEU A 302 -0.77 0.91 22.77
C LEU A 302 -1.37 0.76 24.18
N GLY A 303 -2.20 -0.25 24.45
CA GLY A 303 -2.84 -0.47 25.76
C GLY A 303 -3.90 0.58 26.13
N TRP A 304 -4.57 1.18 25.15
CA TRP A 304 -5.71 2.08 25.30
C TRP A 304 -7.03 1.34 25.03
N HIS A 305 -7.25 0.22 25.73
CA HIS A 305 -8.45 -0.62 25.57
C HIS A 305 -9.76 0.15 25.84
N ASP A 306 -9.70 1.17 26.68
CA ASP A 306 -10.80 2.09 26.98
C ASP A 306 -11.13 3.01 25.80
N ARG A 307 -10.11 3.60 25.14
CA ARG A 307 -10.30 4.34 23.88
C ARG A 307 -10.81 3.41 22.79
N ALA A 308 -10.32 2.16 22.74
CA ALA A 308 -10.75 1.16 21.77
C ALA A 308 -12.25 0.89 21.90
N ARG A 309 -12.74 0.60 23.11
CA ARG A 309 -14.18 0.45 23.37
C ARG A 309 -14.97 1.70 23.04
N THR A 310 -14.45 2.88 23.36
CA THR A 310 -15.14 4.14 23.05
C THR A 310 -15.35 4.28 21.54
N HIS A 311 -14.30 4.03 20.74
CA HIS A 311 -14.37 4.03 19.28
C HIS A 311 -15.36 3.01 18.73
N PHE A 312 -15.27 1.75 19.18
CA PHE A 312 -16.16 0.69 18.72
C PHE A 312 -17.62 0.96 19.10
N ASN A 313 -17.89 1.47 20.30
CA ASN A 313 -19.25 1.84 20.71
C ASN A 313 -19.82 2.98 19.85
N ALA A 314 -19.00 3.98 19.51
CA ALA A 314 -19.43 5.13 18.71
C ALA A 314 -19.85 4.73 17.29
N TYR A 315 -19.14 3.80 16.66
CA TYR A 315 -19.48 3.27 15.34
C TYR A 315 -20.55 2.17 15.37
N ALA A 316 -20.62 1.36 16.42
CA ALA A 316 -21.75 0.44 16.63
C ALA A 316 -23.08 1.20 16.68
N ALA A 317 -23.11 2.38 17.33
CA ALA A 317 -24.28 3.27 17.34
C ALA A 317 -24.62 3.87 15.96
N SER A 318 -23.71 3.76 14.98
CA SER A 318 -23.93 4.14 13.58
C SER A 318 -24.41 3.00 12.69
N GLN A 319 -24.57 1.78 13.22
CA GLN A 319 -25.10 0.66 12.45
C GLN A 319 -26.59 0.86 12.15
N VAL A 320 -26.98 0.61 10.91
CA VAL A 320 -28.35 0.65 10.45
C VAL A 320 -29.09 -0.61 10.91
N THR A 321 -30.22 -0.45 11.59
CA THR A 321 -31.00 -1.57 12.17
C THR A 321 -32.48 -1.59 11.79
N GLU A 322 -33.02 -0.51 11.24
CA GLU A 322 -34.45 -0.36 10.94
C GLU A 322 -34.76 -0.08 9.45
N VAL A 323 -33.79 -0.29 8.57
CA VAL A 323 -33.94 -0.11 7.11
C VAL A 323 -33.78 -1.48 6.43
N PRO A 324 -34.86 -2.25 6.26
CA PRO A 324 -34.77 -3.54 5.57
C PRO A 324 -34.36 -3.35 4.11
N ASN A 325 -33.68 -4.34 3.55
CA ASN A 325 -33.45 -4.41 2.12
C ASN A 325 -34.80 -4.59 1.39
N THR A 326 -35.18 -3.62 0.57
CA THR A 326 -36.46 -3.59 -0.16
C THR A 326 -36.29 -3.41 -1.67
N LEU A 327 -35.06 -3.12 -2.12
CA LEU A 327 -34.70 -2.95 -3.51
C LEU A 327 -33.70 -4.06 -3.89
N PRO A 328 -33.95 -4.83 -4.96
CA PRO A 328 -33.08 -5.94 -5.31
C PRO A 328 -31.76 -5.46 -5.90
N HIS A 329 -30.81 -6.38 -6.02
CA HIS A 329 -29.68 -6.22 -6.93
C HIS A 329 -30.13 -6.17 -8.41
N PRO A 330 -29.33 -5.57 -9.32
CA PRO A 330 -28.22 -4.66 -9.05
C PRO A 330 -28.74 -3.23 -8.76
N ALA A 331 -28.27 -2.60 -7.68
CA ALA A 331 -28.70 -1.26 -7.26
C ALA A 331 -27.71 -0.17 -7.70
N GLN A 332 -27.33 -0.15 -8.98
CA GLN A 332 -26.32 0.77 -9.53
C GLN A 332 -26.86 2.19 -9.80
N ASP A 333 -25.98 3.20 -9.71
CA ASP A 333 -26.32 4.61 -9.93
C ASP A 333 -26.21 5.00 -11.41
N SER A 334 -27.34 5.15 -12.09
CA SER A 334 -27.38 5.56 -13.49
C SER A 334 -26.92 7.01 -13.72
N ALA A 335 -26.96 7.88 -12.71
CA ALA A 335 -26.46 9.25 -12.83
C ALA A 335 -24.92 9.31 -12.84
N LEU A 336 -24.27 8.21 -12.46
CA LEU A 336 -22.82 8.05 -12.40
C LEU A 336 -22.38 6.87 -13.26
N HIS A 337 -23.05 6.70 -14.40
CA HIS A 337 -22.67 5.74 -15.43
C HIS A 337 -22.51 4.31 -14.90
N LEU A 338 -23.36 3.93 -13.93
CA LEU A 338 -23.43 2.60 -13.31
C LEU A 338 -22.15 2.16 -12.58
N ALA A 339 -21.18 3.06 -12.38
CA ALA A 339 -19.87 2.71 -11.82
C ALA A 339 -19.90 2.31 -10.33
N ARG A 340 -21.00 2.62 -9.62
CA ARG A 340 -21.17 2.38 -8.18
C ARG A 340 -22.64 2.36 -7.75
N SER A 341 -22.90 1.80 -6.57
CA SER A 341 -24.21 1.74 -5.94
C SER A 341 -24.88 3.11 -5.83
N VAL A 342 -26.18 3.17 -6.09
CA VAL A 342 -27.00 4.36 -5.84
C VAL A 342 -27.18 4.59 -4.34
N LYS A 343 -27.00 5.84 -3.89
CA LYS A 343 -27.23 6.25 -2.50
C LYS A 343 -28.71 6.36 -2.18
N LYS A 344 -29.35 5.22 -1.92
CA LYS A 344 -30.77 5.12 -1.59
C LYS A 344 -31.00 4.07 -0.50
N TRP A 345 -31.73 4.45 0.55
CA TRP A 345 -32.09 3.56 1.65
C TRP A 345 -32.94 2.41 1.13
N GLY A 346 -32.70 1.21 1.65
CA GLY A 346 -33.38 -0.02 1.23
C GLY A 346 -32.75 -0.70 0.03
N THR A 347 -31.66 -0.16 -0.55
CA THR A 347 -30.77 -0.93 -1.43
C THR A 347 -29.95 -1.94 -0.61
N PRO A 348 -29.34 -2.98 -1.23
CA PRO A 348 -28.51 -3.94 -0.51
C PRO A 348 -27.43 -3.24 0.34
N GLN A 349 -26.67 -2.31 -0.26
CA GLN A 349 -25.61 -1.56 0.40
C GLN A 349 -26.15 -0.74 1.57
N TYR A 350 -27.27 -0.04 1.37
CA TYR A 350 -27.83 0.90 2.33
C TYR A 350 -29.06 0.30 3.02
N SER A 351 -28.83 -0.80 3.73
CA SER A 351 -29.83 -1.53 4.50
C SER A 351 -29.25 -2.02 5.85
N ASN A 352 -30.03 -2.81 6.60
CA ASN A 352 -29.63 -3.35 7.90
C ASN A 352 -28.25 -4.01 7.89
N GLY A 353 -27.41 -3.64 8.86
CA GLY A 353 -26.04 -4.11 9.02
C GLY A 353 -24.97 -3.14 8.52
N TYR A 354 -25.31 -2.23 7.60
CA TYR A 354 -24.42 -1.15 7.15
C TYR A 354 -24.02 -0.23 8.31
N ILE A 355 -22.73 0.04 8.47
CA ILE A 355 -22.22 1.01 9.44
C ILE A 355 -21.96 2.34 8.73
N CYS A 356 -22.59 3.41 9.21
CA CYS A 356 -22.45 4.72 8.59
C CYS A 356 -21.11 5.39 8.93
N ARG A 357 -20.63 6.25 8.01
CA ARG A 357 -19.29 6.87 8.05
C ARG A 357 -18.94 7.64 9.32
N ASN A 358 -19.92 8.33 9.94
CA ASN A 358 -19.69 9.18 11.11
C ASN A 358 -20.24 8.50 12.37
N PRO A 359 -19.58 8.66 13.53
CA PRO A 359 -20.03 8.07 14.80
C PRO A 359 -21.42 8.59 15.21
N HIS A 360 -22.22 7.75 15.88
CA HIS A 360 -23.59 8.00 16.34
C HIS A 360 -24.60 8.45 15.27
N ARG A 361 -24.35 8.14 14.00
CA ARG A 361 -25.13 8.62 12.85
C ARG A 361 -25.50 7.49 11.91
N ASN A 362 -26.50 6.69 12.27
CA ASN A 362 -27.05 5.62 11.43
C ASN A 362 -27.90 6.09 10.22
N ASN A 363 -27.76 7.36 9.81
CA ASN A 363 -28.55 7.98 8.74
C ASN A 363 -27.68 8.70 7.69
N GLN A 364 -26.40 8.36 7.59
CA GLN A 364 -25.46 8.98 6.66
C GLN A 364 -24.74 7.96 5.79
N MET A 365 -25.18 7.84 4.53
CA MET A 365 -24.58 6.94 3.55
C MET A 365 -23.18 7.38 3.11
N HIS A 366 -22.34 6.38 2.88
CA HIS A 366 -21.02 6.51 2.26
C HIS A 366 -20.79 5.36 1.27
N HIS A 367 -19.88 5.50 0.30
CA HIS A 367 -19.68 4.42 -0.68
C HIS A 367 -18.77 3.31 -0.16
N TYR A 368 -17.81 3.63 0.70
CA TYR A 368 -16.83 2.65 1.13
C TYR A 368 -17.46 1.60 2.03
N ASP A 369 -17.06 0.35 1.81
CA ASP A 369 -17.18 -0.71 2.80
C ASP A 369 -15.91 -0.82 3.64
N MET A 370 -15.67 0.25 4.40
CA MET A 370 -14.68 0.17 5.48
C MET A 370 -15.24 -0.56 6.71
N ASN A 371 -16.46 -1.11 6.64
CA ASN A 371 -17.06 -1.84 7.76
C ASN A 371 -16.29 -3.14 8.01
N LEU A 372 -15.77 -3.77 6.94
CA LEU A 372 -14.87 -4.91 7.01
C LEU A 372 -13.65 -4.63 7.90
N CYS A 373 -12.94 -3.53 7.66
CA CYS A 373 -11.80 -3.14 8.48
C CYS A 373 -12.20 -2.86 9.94
N TYR A 374 -13.30 -2.13 10.15
CA TYR A 374 -13.82 -1.85 11.49
C TYR A 374 -14.12 -3.14 12.28
N ILE A 375 -14.73 -4.14 11.63
CA ILE A 375 -15.01 -5.43 12.27
C ILE A 375 -13.72 -6.21 12.50
N ASP A 376 -12.78 -6.18 11.56
CA ASP A 376 -11.47 -6.83 11.76
C ASP A 376 -10.73 -6.28 12.99
N GLU A 377 -10.71 -4.95 13.14
CA GLU A 377 -10.17 -4.22 14.29
C GLU A 377 -10.86 -4.62 15.60
N LEU A 378 -12.20 -4.71 15.60
CA LEU A 378 -12.99 -5.17 16.75
C LEU A 378 -12.68 -6.63 17.13
N LEU A 379 -12.47 -7.50 16.15
CA LEU A 379 -12.10 -8.89 16.41
C LEU A 379 -10.69 -8.99 17.01
N TRP A 380 -9.76 -8.13 16.59
CA TRP A 380 -8.46 -7.96 17.25
C TRP A 380 -8.60 -7.47 18.69
N HIS A 381 -9.53 -6.55 18.97
CA HIS A 381 -9.82 -6.12 20.34
C HIS A 381 -10.23 -7.28 21.26
N PHE A 382 -11.05 -8.20 20.76
CA PHE A 382 -11.40 -9.40 21.53
C PHE A 382 -10.22 -10.36 21.70
N LYS A 383 -9.37 -10.53 20.67
CA LYS A 383 -8.13 -11.31 20.77
C LYS A 383 -7.17 -10.73 21.81
N TRP A 384 -7.15 -9.41 21.97
CA TRP A 384 -6.31 -8.74 22.95
C TRP A 384 -6.85 -8.80 24.38
N THR A 385 -8.14 -8.50 24.55
CA THR A 385 -8.73 -8.31 25.88
C THR A 385 -9.36 -9.58 26.45
N GLY A 386 -9.84 -10.49 25.60
CA GLY A 386 -10.63 -11.64 26.02
C GLY A 386 -11.96 -11.28 26.69
N ASP A 387 -12.45 -10.04 26.55
CA ASP A 387 -13.67 -9.59 27.24
C ASP A 387 -14.93 -10.18 26.60
N LEU A 388 -15.41 -11.27 27.21
CA LEU A 388 -16.62 -11.96 26.78
C LEU A 388 -17.91 -11.19 27.10
N ASP A 389 -17.92 -10.30 28.09
CA ASP A 389 -19.08 -9.46 28.39
C ASP A 389 -19.27 -8.40 27.31
N TYR A 390 -18.17 -7.79 26.87
CA TYR A 390 -18.20 -6.87 25.74
C TYR A 390 -18.48 -7.61 24.42
N ALA A 391 -17.96 -8.83 24.23
CA ALA A 391 -18.31 -9.65 23.07
C ALA A 391 -19.83 -9.91 23.00
N ARG A 392 -20.50 -10.21 24.13
CA ARG A 392 -21.97 -10.33 24.17
C ARG A 392 -22.69 -9.04 23.78
N GLN A 393 -22.18 -7.87 24.19
CA GLN A 393 -22.75 -6.57 23.83
C GLN A 393 -22.64 -6.29 22.33
N MET A 394 -21.48 -6.63 21.73
CA MET A 394 -21.19 -6.37 20.33
C MET A 394 -21.69 -7.47 19.39
N TRP A 395 -22.13 -8.61 19.91
CA TRP A 395 -22.62 -9.74 19.13
C TRP A 395 -23.69 -9.35 18.08
N PRO A 396 -24.71 -8.53 18.41
CA PRO A 396 -25.69 -8.08 17.41
C PRO A 396 -25.08 -7.22 16.30
N VAL A 397 -23.98 -6.51 16.56
CA VAL A 397 -23.28 -5.70 15.55
C VAL A 397 -22.57 -6.60 14.56
N ILE A 398 -21.80 -7.57 15.07
CA ILE A 398 -21.03 -8.54 14.27
C ILE A 398 -21.96 -9.35 13.37
N THR A 399 -23.01 -9.93 13.96
CA THR A 399 -23.93 -10.81 13.22
C THR A 399 -24.71 -10.09 12.13
N ARG A 400 -25.13 -8.84 12.36
CA ARG A 400 -25.77 -8.02 11.32
C ARG A 400 -24.80 -7.62 10.22
N HIS A 401 -23.54 -7.32 10.57
CA HIS A 401 -22.52 -7.02 9.57
C HIS A 401 -22.24 -8.25 8.69
N LEU A 402 -22.00 -9.43 9.27
CA LEU A 402 -21.75 -10.66 8.49
C LEU A 402 -22.92 -11.01 7.56
N ALA A 403 -24.17 -10.81 8.02
CA ALA A 403 -25.34 -10.98 7.17
C ALA A 403 -25.41 -9.93 6.05
N TRP A 404 -24.99 -8.70 6.32
CA TRP A 404 -24.92 -7.61 5.34
C TRP A 404 -23.82 -7.83 4.31
N GLU A 405 -22.62 -8.24 4.73
CA GLU A 405 -21.52 -8.68 3.84
C GLU A 405 -21.99 -9.77 2.89
N LYS A 406 -22.59 -10.83 3.45
CA LYS A 406 -23.10 -11.96 2.67
C LYS A 406 -24.16 -11.51 1.66
N LEU A 407 -25.08 -10.65 2.08
CA LEU A 407 -26.13 -10.11 1.20
C LEU A 407 -25.55 -9.34 0.03
N ASN A 408 -24.50 -8.54 0.26
CA ASN A 408 -23.99 -7.60 -0.74
C ASN A 408 -22.95 -8.21 -1.67
N TYR A 409 -22.02 -8.98 -1.13
CA TYR A 409 -20.76 -9.30 -1.81
C TYR A 409 -20.54 -10.80 -2.04
N ASP A 410 -21.36 -11.68 -1.45
CA ASP A 410 -21.49 -13.09 -1.88
C ASP A 410 -22.98 -13.49 -2.06
N PRO A 411 -23.72 -12.78 -2.94
CA PRO A 411 -25.16 -13.00 -3.16
C PRO A 411 -25.47 -14.27 -3.98
N ASP A 412 -24.51 -14.82 -4.73
CA ASP A 412 -24.64 -16.14 -5.38
C ASP A 412 -24.26 -17.29 -4.45
N ASN A 413 -23.76 -16.97 -3.26
CA ASN A 413 -23.44 -17.91 -2.20
C ASN A 413 -22.44 -18.97 -2.69
N ASP A 414 -21.35 -18.53 -3.32
CA ASP A 414 -20.27 -19.40 -3.79
C ASP A 414 -19.09 -19.48 -2.79
N GLY A 415 -19.10 -18.62 -1.76
CA GLY A 415 -18.07 -18.56 -0.72
C GLY A 415 -16.95 -17.58 -1.03
N LEU A 416 -17.02 -16.84 -2.14
CA LEU A 416 -16.05 -15.82 -2.52
C LEU A 416 -16.74 -14.47 -2.63
N TYR A 417 -16.08 -13.44 -2.10
CA TYR A 417 -16.69 -12.14 -1.89
C TYR A 417 -16.14 -11.14 -2.90
N ASP A 418 -17.00 -10.29 -3.44
CA ASP A 418 -16.62 -9.06 -4.12
C ASP A 418 -15.93 -8.08 -3.16
N ALA A 419 -15.18 -7.12 -3.69
CA ALA A 419 -14.48 -6.11 -2.91
C ALA A 419 -14.94 -4.70 -3.27
N TYR A 420 -15.86 -4.17 -2.47
CA TYR A 420 -16.45 -2.85 -2.70
C TYR A 420 -15.75 -1.77 -1.85
N ALA A 421 -14.69 -1.16 -2.38
CA ALA A 421 -13.96 -0.08 -1.71
C ALA A 421 -13.66 -0.34 -0.22
N CYS A 422 -13.05 -1.49 0.07
CA CYS A 422 -12.75 -1.98 1.42
C CYS A 422 -11.26 -2.00 1.78
N ILE A 423 -10.41 -1.38 0.94
CA ILE A 423 -8.96 -1.21 1.18
C ILE A 423 -8.50 0.18 0.71
N TRP A 424 -7.27 0.56 1.02
CA TRP A 424 -6.72 1.87 0.62
C TRP A 424 -6.65 2.07 -0.90
N ALA A 425 -6.32 1.02 -1.65
CA ALA A 425 -6.23 1.05 -3.11
C ALA A 425 -7.58 1.20 -3.84
N SER A 426 -8.67 1.48 -3.10
CA SER A 426 -10.03 1.44 -3.62
C SER A 426 -10.37 2.49 -4.66
N ASP A 427 -9.68 3.64 -4.68
CA ASP A 427 -10.13 4.80 -5.46
C ASP A 427 -10.10 4.58 -6.97
N ALA A 428 -9.42 3.54 -7.48
CA ALA A 428 -9.48 3.16 -8.90
C ALA A 428 -9.62 1.65 -9.14
N LEU A 429 -10.09 0.92 -8.12
CA LEU A 429 -10.21 -0.53 -8.12
C LEU A 429 -11.66 -0.97 -8.37
N TYR A 430 -11.86 -1.98 -9.21
CA TYR A 430 -13.17 -2.54 -9.54
C TYR A 430 -13.04 -3.99 -10.01
N TYR A 431 -14.00 -4.85 -9.64
CA TYR A 431 -13.89 -6.29 -9.87
C TYR A 431 -15.09 -6.90 -10.60
N ASN A 432 -16.09 -6.10 -10.97
CA ASN A 432 -17.29 -6.55 -11.68
C ASN A 432 -18.02 -7.71 -10.99
N SER A 433 -18.10 -7.70 -9.65
CA SER A 433 -18.60 -8.79 -8.80
C SER A 433 -17.80 -10.10 -8.85
N GLY A 434 -16.53 -10.01 -9.22
CA GLY A 434 -15.62 -11.14 -9.18
C GLY A 434 -15.35 -11.65 -7.77
N ALA A 435 -14.82 -12.87 -7.71
CA ALA A 435 -14.36 -13.49 -6.46
C ALA A 435 -12.99 -12.90 -6.08
N VAL A 436 -12.93 -12.01 -5.08
CA VAL A 436 -11.74 -11.23 -4.74
C VAL A 436 -11.03 -11.79 -3.50
N THR A 437 -9.73 -12.07 -3.64
CA THR A 437 -8.95 -12.76 -2.60
C THR A 437 -8.95 -12.02 -1.25
N HIS A 438 -8.68 -10.72 -1.23
CA HIS A 438 -8.53 -9.99 0.04
C HIS A 438 -9.85 -9.81 0.79
N SER A 439 -10.96 -9.56 0.08
CA SER A 439 -12.30 -9.44 0.69
C SER A 439 -12.79 -10.79 1.24
N SER A 440 -12.58 -11.87 0.46
CA SER A 440 -12.81 -13.24 0.94
C SER A 440 -11.98 -13.57 2.18
N ALA A 441 -10.72 -13.14 2.23
CA ALA A 441 -9.85 -13.38 3.38
C ALA A 441 -10.37 -12.70 4.66
N TYR A 442 -10.79 -11.43 4.58
CA TYR A 442 -11.43 -10.74 5.69
C TYR A 442 -12.69 -11.46 6.17
N ASN A 443 -13.58 -11.85 5.24
CA ASN A 443 -14.82 -12.54 5.56
C ASN A 443 -14.57 -13.95 6.15
N TYR A 444 -13.52 -14.65 5.71
CA TYR A 444 -13.06 -15.89 6.34
C TYR A 444 -12.67 -15.67 7.80
N ARG A 445 -11.78 -14.69 8.06
CA ARG A 445 -11.33 -14.39 9.43
C ARG A 445 -12.49 -13.97 10.32
N ALA A 446 -13.40 -13.15 9.80
CA ALA A 446 -14.54 -12.66 10.54
C ALA A 446 -15.49 -13.80 10.94
N ASN A 447 -15.83 -14.70 10.01
CA ASN A 447 -16.66 -15.88 10.31
C ASN A 447 -15.95 -16.89 11.22
N LYS A 448 -14.65 -17.15 11.01
CA LYS A 448 -13.83 -18.02 11.88
C LYS A 448 -13.83 -17.52 13.33
N THR A 449 -13.62 -16.22 13.52
CA THR A 449 -13.58 -15.61 14.85
C THR A 449 -14.97 -15.51 15.45
N ALA A 450 -16.01 -15.21 14.65
CA ALA A 450 -17.40 -15.22 15.12
C ALA A 450 -17.82 -16.61 15.61
N ALA A 451 -17.42 -17.69 14.93
CA ALA A 451 -17.66 -19.06 15.40
C ALA A 451 -17.00 -19.31 16.78
N GLN A 452 -15.76 -18.84 16.97
CA GLN A 452 -15.05 -18.95 18.24
C GLN A 452 -15.74 -18.14 19.36
N LEU A 453 -16.20 -16.92 19.05
CA LEU A 453 -16.90 -16.06 20.01
C LEU A 453 -18.25 -16.67 20.39
N ALA A 454 -19.04 -17.13 19.42
CA ALA A 454 -20.35 -17.74 19.63
C ALA A 454 -20.28 -18.88 20.66
N GLU A 455 -19.33 -19.79 20.47
CA GLU A 455 -19.09 -20.90 21.39
C GLU A 455 -18.78 -20.42 22.82
N LYS A 456 -17.98 -19.35 22.97
CA LYS A 456 -17.58 -18.82 24.28
C LYS A 456 -18.67 -18.01 24.98
N ILE A 457 -19.60 -17.40 24.23
CA ILE A 457 -20.66 -16.55 24.79
C ILE A 457 -22.01 -17.26 24.93
N GLY A 458 -22.15 -18.48 24.37
CA GLY A 458 -23.36 -19.31 24.46
C GLY A 458 -24.31 -19.19 23.26
N GLU A 459 -23.83 -18.69 22.13
CA GLU A 459 -24.56 -18.57 20.86
C GLU A 459 -24.22 -19.75 19.93
N ASP A 460 -24.99 -19.97 18.86
CA ASP A 460 -24.73 -21.08 17.91
C ASP A 460 -23.52 -20.76 16.99
N PRO A 461 -22.41 -21.51 17.08
CA PRO A 461 -21.25 -21.28 16.23
C PRO A 461 -21.39 -21.87 14.81
N THR A 462 -22.39 -22.72 14.57
CA THR A 462 -22.50 -23.54 13.35
C THR A 462 -22.56 -22.73 12.06
N PRO A 463 -23.38 -21.67 11.93
CA PRO A 463 -23.47 -20.91 10.69
C PRO A 463 -22.14 -20.28 10.29
N TYR A 464 -21.44 -19.68 11.25
CA TYR A 464 -20.17 -19.00 11.03
C TYR A 464 -19.03 -19.98 10.74
N ARG A 465 -19.03 -21.15 11.41
CA ARG A 465 -18.04 -22.21 11.14
C ARG A 465 -18.19 -22.74 9.72
N ASN A 466 -19.42 -23.07 9.32
CA ASN A 466 -19.70 -23.57 7.97
C ASN A 466 -19.32 -22.55 6.90
N GLU A 467 -19.60 -21.27 7.14
CA GLU A 467 -19.25 -20.21 6.20
C GLU A 467 -17.73 -20.03 6.11
N ALA A 468 -17.00 -20.02 7.23
CA ALA A 468 -15.54 -19.95 7.21
C ALA A 468 -14.91 -21.13 6.45
N GLU A 469 -15.36 -22.36 6.70
CA GLU A 469 -14.89 -23.55 5.99
C GLU A 469 -15.18 -23.47 4.48
N LYS A 470 -16.35 -22.96 4.11
CA LYS A 470 -16.74 -22.75 2.72
C LYS A 470 -15.84 -21.74 2.03
N ILE A 471 -15.59 -20.58 2.65
CA ILE A 471 -14.74 -19.53 2.08
C ILE A 471 -13.32 -20.07 1.89
N LEU A 472 -12.72 -20.68 2.92
CA LEU A 472 -11.36 -21.20 2.82
C LEU A 472 -11.23 -22.27 1.73
N LYS A 473 -12.23 -23.15 1.61
CA LYS A 473 -12.26 -24.14 0.54
C LYS A 473 -12.31 -23.47 -0.84
N ALA A 474 -13.21 -22.51 -1.03
CA ALA A 474 -13.36 -21.81 -2.31
C ALA A 474 -12.10 -21.04 -2.69
N MET A 475 -11.44 -20.37 -1.74
CA MET A 475 -10.16 -19.68 -1.97
C MET A 475 -9.08 -20.64 -2.45
N ASN A 476 -8.95 -21.81 -1.81
CA ASN A 476 -7.95 -22.82 -2.19
C ASN A 476 -8.25 -23.49 -3.53
N GLU A 477 -9.52 -23.70 -3.88
CA GLU A 477 -9.92 -24.38 -5.11
C GLU A 477 -9.93 -23.46 -6.35
N ARG A 478 -10.20 -22.16 -6.17
CA ARG A 478 -10.44 -21.22 -7.28
C ARG A 478 -9.46 -20.06 -7.37
N LEU A 479 -8.88 -19.62 -6.26
CA LEU A 479 -8.03 -18.42 -6.24
C LEU A 479 -6.55 -18.76 -6.02
N TRP A 480 -6.21 -19.83 -5.31
CA TRP A 480 -4.83 -20.30 -5.21
C TRP A 480 -4.34 -20.83 -6.57
N LEU A 481 -3.24 -20.29 -7.09
CA LEU A 481 -2.59 -20.70 -8.34
C LEU A 481 -1.39 -21.61 -8.00
N PRO A 482 -1.58 -22.94 -7.90
CA PRO A 482 -0.57 -23.84 -7.34
C PRO A 482 0.72 -23.88 -8.15
N ASP A 483 0.64 -23.74 -9.47
CA ASP A 483 1.77 -23.67 -10.41
C ASP A 483 2.53 -22.33 -10.32
N LYS A 484 1.89 -21.28 -9.81
CA LYS A 484 2.49 -19.94 -9.64
C LYS A 484 2.84 -19.58 -8.19
N GLY A 485 2.37 -20.36 -7.22
CA GLY A 485 2.71 -20.19 -5.81
C GLY A 485 2.11 -18.95 -5.14
N HIS A 486 1.00 -18.40 -5.63
CA HIS A 486 0.31 -17.27 -4.99
C HIS A 486 -1.19 -17.28 -5.32
N TRP A 487 -1.98 -16.43 -4.66
CA TRP A 487 -3.40 -16.25 -5.01
C TRP A 487 -3.56 -15.30 -6.19
N ALA A 488 -4.50 -15.62 -7.09
CA ALA A 488 -5.01 -14.67 -8.07
C ALA A 488 -5.53 -13.42 -7.36
N GLU A 489 -5.45 -12.27 -8.03
CA GLU A 489 -6.05 -11.02 -7.54
C GLU A 489 -7.57 -11.19 -7.36
N TYR A 490 -8.23 -11.70 -8.41
CA TYR A 490 -9.64 -12.04 -8.42
C TYR A 490 -9.95 -13.05 -9.54
N GLN A 491 -11.14 -13.65 -9.50
CA GLN A 491 -11.73 -14.35 -10.64
C GLN A 491 -12.93 -13.56 -11.18
N ASP A 492 -12.97 -13.30 -12.49
CA ASP A 492 -14.09 -12.62 -13.14
C ASP A 492 -15.43 -13.34 -12.91
N PHE A 493 -16.48 -12.56 -12.68
CA PHE A 493 -17.86 -13.08 -12.65
C PHE A 493 -18.42 -13.29 -14.07
N MET A 494 -18.06 -12.39 -15.00
CA MET A 494 -18.58 -12.33 -16.37
C MET A 494 -17.63 -12.97 -17.39
N GLY A 495 -18.10 -13.07 -18.64
CA GLY A 495 -17.30 -13.52 -19.77
C GLY A 495 -16.76 -14.94 -19.58
N HIS A 496 -15.47 -15.12 -19.83
CA HIS A 496 -14.80 -16.42 -19.67
C HIS A 496 -14.50 -16.81 -18.22
N LYS A 497 -14.85 -15.98 -17.23
CA LYS A 497 -14.63 -16.23 -15.79
C LYS A 497 -13.17 -16.57 -15.44
N ARG A 498 -12.25 -15.85 -16.07
CA ARG A 498 -10.80 -16.06 -15.90
C ARG A 498 -10.32 -15.52 -14.57
N VAL A 499 -9.19 -16.04 -14.11
CA VAL A 499 -8.45 -15.51 -12.97
C VAL A 499 -7.48 -14.42 -13.44
N HIS A 500 -7.33 -13.37 -12.65
CA HIS A 500 -6.29 -12.37 -12.83
C HIS A 500 -5.04 -12.79 -12.07
N GLU A 501 -4.07 -13.34 -12.80
CA GLU A 501 -2.88 -14.00 -12.23
C GLU A 501 -1.77 -13.04 -11.80
N SER A 502 -1.89 -11.74 -12.08
CA SER A 502 -0.93 -10.72 -11.64
C SER A 502 -1.45 -10.10 -10.35
N ALA A 503 -1.07 -10.65 -9.19
CA ALA A 503 -1.54 -10.19 -7.90
C ALA A 503 -0.87 -8.87 -7.44
N ALA A 504 -1.66 -8.01 -6.80
CA ALA A 504 -1.14 -6.87 -6.05
C ALA A 504 -0.60 -7.30 -4.68
N VAL A 505 0.15 -6.41 -4.01
CA VAL A 505 0.69 -6.71 -2.67
C VAL A 505 -0.40 -6.96 -1.62
N TRP A 506 -1.56 -6.30 -1.75
CA TRP A 506 -2.70 -6.48 -0.84
C TRP A 506 -3.37 -7.84 -0.92
N THR A 507 -3.35 -8.46 -2.10
CA THR A 507 -3.81 -9.84 -2.27
C THR A 507 -2.95 -10.80 -1.45
N ILE A 508 -1.65 -10.55 -1.39
CA ILE A 508 -0.71 -11.38 -0.64
C ILE A 508 -0.83 -11.13 0.87
N TYR A 509 -0.67 -9.87 1.29
CA TYR A 509 -0.57 -9.59 2.72
C TYR A 509 -1.91 -9.82 3.46
N HIS A 510 -3.07 -9.56 2.83
CA HIS A 510 -4.37 -9.81 3.49
C HIS A 510 -4.70 -11.29 3.61
N ALA A 511 -4.40 -12.10 2.59
CA ALA A 511 -4.60 -13.55 2.65
C ALA A 511 -3.80 -14.17 3.80
N ILE A 512 -2.54 -13.73 3.99
CA ILE A 512 -1.68 -14.20 5.07
C ILE A 512 -2.17 -13.66 6.44
N ASP A 513 -2.44 -12.36 6.56
CA ASP A 513 -2.85 -11.74 7.84
C ASP A 513 -4.21 -12.24 8.33
N SER A 514 -5.08 -12.64 7.41
CA SER A 514 -6.38 -13.26 7.72
C SER A 514 -6.31 -14.78 7.97
N GLU A 515 -5.10 -15.33 8.09
CA GLU A 515 -4.86 -16.74 8.44
C GLU A 515 -5.44 -17.75 7.43
N THR A 516 -5.54 -17.37 6.15
CA THR A 516 -6.01 -18.28 5.08
C THR A 516 -4.91 -19.20 4.56
N ALA A 517 -3.65 -18.81 4.75
CA ALA A 517 -2.48 -19.50 4.22
C ALA A 517 -1.99 -20.62 5.15
N ASN A 518 -1.61 -21.76 4.56
CA ASN A 518 -0.72 -22.71 5.22
C ASN A 518 0.77 -22.25 5.12
N PRO A 519 1.71 -22.88 5.85
CA PRO A 519 3.12 -22.45 5.83
C PRO A 519 3.77 -22.45 4.43
N PHE A 520 3.43 -23.41 3.57
CA PHE A 520 3.97 -23.51 2.21
C PHE A 520 3.44 -22.38 1.32
N GLN A 521 2.12 -22.14 1.38
CA GLN A 521 1.48 -21.05 0.65
C GLN A 521 2.03 -19.69 1.07
N ALA A 522 2.21 -19.45 2.38
CA ALA A 522 2.77 -18.21 2.90
C ALA A 522 4.21 -17.96 2.40
N TYR A 523 5.04 -19.01 2.34
CA TYR A 523 6.38 -18.90 1.78
C TYR A 523 6.35 -18.59 0.27
N GLN A 524 5.59 -19.35 -0.51
CA GLN A 524 5.52 -19.14 -1.97
C GLN A 524 4.92 -17.77 -2.32
N ALA A 525 3.89 -17.33 -1.61
CA ALA A 525 3.21 -16.06 -1.88
C ALA A 525 4.10 -14.84 -1.55
N THR A 526 4.90 -14.91 -0.49
CA THR A 526 5.92 -13.87 -0.24
C THR A 526 7.10 -13.98 -1.21
N ARG A 527 7.39 -15.16 -1.77
CA ARG A 527 8.39 -15.32 -2.84
C ARG A 527 7.93 -14.65 -4.13
N TYR A 528 6.63 -14.72 -4.46
CA TYR A 528 6.05 -13.96 -5.57
C TYR A 528 6.33 -12.45 -5.44
N VAL A 529 6.22 -11.87 -4.24
CA VAL A 529 6.56 -10.46 -4.03
C VAL A 529 8.03 -10.18 -4.34
N ASP A 530 8.96 -11.05 -3.92
CA ASP A 530 10.39 -10.87 -4.21
C ASP A 530 10.72 -10.86 -5.70
N THR A 531 10.00 -11.68 -6.49
CA THR A 531 10.38 -11.99 -7.88
C THR A 531 9.55 -11.25 -8.92
N SER A 532 8.31 -10.87 -8.57
CA SER A 532 7.33 -10.31 -9.51
C SER A 532 7.01 -8.85 -9.22
N ILE A 533 7.22 -8.36 -7.99
CA ILE A 533 7.04 -6.95 -7.64
C ILE A 533 8.41 -6.26 -7.67
N PRO A 534 8.63 -5.27 -8.56
CA PRO A 534 9.91 -4.59 -8.65
C PRO A 534 10.25 -3.84 -7.35
N HIS A 535 11.49 -4.03 -6.90
CA HIS A 535 12.01 -3.40 -5.69
C HIS A 535 12.74 -2.09 -6.03
N ILE A 536 12.28 -0.98 -5.45
CA ILE A 536 12.85 0.36 -5.63
C ILE A 536 13.96 0.57 -4.59
N PRO A 537 15.24 0.74 -4.97
CA PRO A 537 16.33 0.87 -4.01
C PRO A 537 16.22 2.12 -3.13
N VAL A 538 16.36 1.94 -1.81
CA VAL A 538 16.43 3.02 -0.84
C VAL A 538 17.90 3.34 -0.54
N THR A 539 18.41 4.37 -1.21
CA THR A 539 19.82 4.78 -1.13
C THR A 539 19.94 6.27 -0.80
N ALA A 540 21.00 6.63 -0.06
CA ALA A 540 21.30 8.01 0.31
C ALA A 540 22.77 8.18 0.69
N HIS A 541 23.31 9.39 0.48
CA HIS A 541 24.61 9.76 1.01
C HIS A 541 24.61 9.70 2.55
N GLY A 542 25.58 8.98 3.13
CA GLY A 542 25.70 8.78 4.58
C GLY A 542 24.95 7.55 5.11
N LEU A 543 24.22 6.81 4.26
CA LEU A 543 23.61 5.53 4.59
C LEU A 543 24.51 4.38 4.13
N LYS A 544 24.68 3.34 4.96
CA LYS A 544 25.39 2.12 4.56
C LYS A 544 24.55 1.31 3.56
N GLU A 545 25.19 0.82 2.49
CA GLU A 545 24.55 -0.05 1.51
C GLU A 545 24.30 -1.44 2.09
N ASN A 546 23.03 -1.74 2.40
CA ASN A 546 22.61 -3.02 2.99
C ASN A 546 21.41 -3.65 2.23
N GLY A 547 21.22 -3.29 0.96
CA GLY A 547 20.13 -3.83 0.13
C GLY A 547 18.72 -3.41 0.58
N TYR A 548 18.58 -2.19 1.13
CA TYR A 548 17.28 -1.62 1.47
C TYR A 548 16.51 -1.24 0.20
N ALA A 549 15.24 -1.61 0.15
CA ALA A 549 14.35 -1.33 -0.95
C ALA A 549 12.90 -1.22 -0.47
N THR A 550 12.11 -0.41 -1.17
CA THR A 550 10.65 -0.31 -1.01
C THR A 550 9.96 -0.87 -2.25
N ILE A 551 8.65 -0.99 -2.22
CA ILE A 551 7.84 -1.55 -3.32
C ILE A 551 6.64 -0.65 -3.61
N ALA A 552 6.23 -0.60 -4.88
CA ALA A 552 4.92 -0.09 -5.24
C ALA A 552 3.85 -1.13 -4.94
N THR A 553 2.60 -0.69 -4.74
CA THR A 553 1.48 -1.59 -4.44
C THR A 553 1.16 -2.53 -5.61
N THR A 554 1.40 -2.07 -6.84
CA THR A 554 1.36 -2.86 -8.08
C THR A 554 2.38 -2.33 -9.08
N ASN A 555 2.78 -3.18 -10.04
CA ASN A 555 3.53 -2.80 -11.24
C ASN A 555 2.61 -2.70 -12.47
N TRP A 556 1.32 -2.50 -12.25
CA TRP A 556 0.31 -2.48 -13.29
C TRP A 556 0.37 -1.20 -14.13
N LEU A 557 0.05 -1.29 -15.41
CA LEU A 557 0.04 -0.17 -16.35
C LEU A 557 -1.28 -0.11 -17.12
N PRO A 558 -1.77 1.08 -17.51
CA PRO A 558 -1.22 2.41 -17.23
C PRO A 558 -1.27 2.79 -15.74
N TYR A 559 -0.46 3.77 -15.32
CA TYR A 559 -0.41 4.20 -13.92
C TYR A 559 -1.75 4.80 -13.47
N SER A 560 -2.23 4.41 -12.29
CA SER A 560 -3.49 4.89 -11.69
C SER A 560 -3.37 5.16 -10.18
N TRP A 561 -4.17 6.09 -9.67
CA TRP A 561 -4.10 6.56 -8.28
C TRP A 561 -4.63 5.48 -7.37
N SER A 562 -4.05 5.36 -6.18
CA SER A 562 -4.29 4.32 -5.18
C SER A 562 -3.85 2.91 -5.60
N ILE A 563 -3.68 2.64 -6.89
CA ILE A 563 -3.31 1.32 -7.43
C ILE A 563 -1.81 1.09 -7.47
N ASN A 564 -1.05 2.13 -7.84
CA ASN A 564 0.38 2.01 -8.18
C ASN A 564 1.31 2.72 -7.19
N ASN A 565 0.76 3.26 -6.11
CA ASN A 565 1.54 4.12 -5.25
C ASN A 565 2.58 3.36 -4.44
N VAL A 566 3.56 4.09 -3.93
CA VAL A 566 4.42 3.62 -2.84
C VAL A 566 3.84 4.16 -1.53
N ALA A 567 2.92 3.39 -0.94
CA ALA A 567 2.20 3.77 0.29
C ALA A 567 2.78 3.04 1.51
N PHE A 568 3.11 3.79 2.57
CA PHE A 568 3.80 3.23 3.73
C PHE A 568 2.98 2.14 4.46
N ALA A 569 1.66 2.32 4.58
CA ALA A 569 0.80 1.32 5.21
C ALA A 569 0.85 -0.02 4.47
N GLU A 570 0.81 0.01 3.13
CA GLU A 570 0.83 -1.18 2.27
C GLU A 570 2.19 -1.90 2.35
N VAL A 571 3.28 -1.15 2.33
CA VAL A 571 4.65 -1.69 2.47
C VAL A 571 4.86 -2.29 3.87
N MET A 572 4.41 -1.61 4.93
CA MET A 572 4.51 -2.11 6.29
C MET A 572 3.62 -3.33 6.55
N HIS A 573 2.44 -3.41 5.92
CA HIS A 573 1.59 -4.61 6.01
C HIS A 573 2.20 -5.78 5.24
N THR A 574 2.81 -5.50 4.09
CA THR A 574 3.62 -6.49 3.37
C THR A 574 4.77 -6.99 4.27
N ALA A 575 5.49 -6.09 4.96
CA ALA A 575 6.51 -6.51 5.92
C ALA A 575 5.95 -7.39 7.05
N LEU A 576 4.75 -7.09 7.56
CA LEU A 576 4.05 -7.94 8.54
C LEU A 576 3.79 -9.35 7.98
N SER A 577 3.37 -9.47 6.72
CA SER A 577 3.14 -10.80 6.12
C SER A 577 4.42 -11.61 5.96
N TYR A 578 5.58 -10.98 5.70
CA TYR A 578 6.88 -11.66 5.74
C TYR A 578 7.21 -12.21 7.13
N PHE A 579 6.95 -11.45 8.21
CA PHE A 579 7.11 -11.97 9.57
C PHE A 579 6.17 -13.14 9.86
N GLN A 580 4.91 -13.05 9.42
CA GLN A 580 3.92 -14.12 9.58
C GLN A 580 4.28 -15.39 8.81
N ALA A 581 4.90 -15.24 7.63
CA ALA A 581 5.44 -16.33 6.81
C ALA A 581 6.78 -16.90 7.33
N GLY A 582 7.30 -16.40 8.46
CA GLY A 582 8.57 -16.86 9.05
C GLY A 582 9.83 -16.30 8.36
N ARG A 583 9.68 -15.36 7.42
CA ARG A 583 10.77 -14.75 6.64
C ARG A 583 11.25 -13.43 7.26
N ALA A 584 11.68 -13.50 8.52
CA ALA A 584 11.97 -12.35 9.36
C ALA A 584 12.98 -11.35 8.77
N ASP A 585 14.07 -11.82 8.17
CA ASP A 585 15.08 -10.92 7.58
C ASP A 585 14.53 -10.07 6.43
N ALA A 586 13.68 -10.64 5.58
CA ALA A 586 13.04 -9.93 4.48
C ALA A 586 12.01 -8.92 5.01
N GLY A 587 11.20 -9.34 5.99
CA GLY A 587 10.26 -8.44 6.69
C GLY A 587 10.97 -7.27 7.38
N TYR A 588 12.07 -7.53 8.07
CA TYR A 588 12.88 -6.51 8.72
C TYR A 588 13.49 -5.53 7.70
N LYS A 589 14.07 -6.02 6.60
CA LYS A 589 14.65 -5.14 5.57
C LYS A 589 13.60 -4.23 4.94
N LEU A 590 12.40 -4.76 4.65
CA LEU A 590 11.32 -3.96 4.08
C LEU A 590 10.81 -2.92 5.09
N LEU A 591 10.58 -3.31 6.34
CA LEU A 591 10.20 -2.39 7.42
C LEU A 591 11.26 -1.31 7.67
N LYS A 592 12.52 -1.70 7.75
CA LYS A 592 13.66 -0.79 7.90
C LYS A 592 13.75 0.21 6.74
N SER A 593 13.44 -0.23 5.53
CA SER A 593 13.42 0.64 4.35
C SER A 593 12.36 1.73 4.49
N SER A 594 11.15 1.41 4.98
CA SER A 594 10.12 2.40 5.28
C SER A 594 10.53 3.37 6.40
N VAL A 595 11.14 2.87 7.48
CA VAL A 595 11.64 3.70 8.59
C VAL A 595 12.70 4.69 8.09
N LEU A 596 13.68 4.21 7.31
CA LEU A 596 14.71 5.06 6.74
C LEU A 596 14.12 6.11 5.81
N ASP A 597 13.29 5.68 4.86
CA ASP A 597 12.68 6.54 3.85
C ASP A 597 11.87 7.68 4.46
N GLY A 598 10.86 7.36 5.28
CA GLY A 598 9.92 8.35 5.79
C GLY A 598 10.46 9.19 6.95
N MET A 599 11.36 8.65 7.78
CA MET A 599 11.68 9.28 9.08
C MET A 599 13.11 9.83 9.17
N TYR A 600 14.05 9.33 8.37
CA TYR A 600 15.47 9.70 8.46
C TYR A 600 16.01 10.33 7.17
N LEU A 601 15.47 9.93 6.02
CA LEU A 601 15.74 10.51 4.71
C LEU A 601 14.64 11.50 4.28
N GLY A 602 13.43 11.37 4.83
CA GLY A 602 12.28 12.24 4.58
C GLY A 602 12.40 13.60 5.24
N ASP A 603 11.48 14.50 4.93
CA ASP A 603 11.49 15.87 5.41
C ASP A 603 10.90 16.03 6.83
N SER A 604 10.29 14.98 7.37
CA SER A 604 9.63 14.99 8.68
C SER A 604 10.21 13.92 9.60
N PRO A 605 10.93 14.29 10.69
CA PRO A 605 11.54 13.33 11.59
C PRO A 605 10.46 12.54 12.34
N GLY A 606 10.55 11.21 12.30
CA GLY A 606 9.59 10.33 12.97
C GLY A 606 8.20 10.27 12.32
N ASN A 607 8.07 10.60 11.04
CA ASN A 607 6.78 10.61 10.36
C ASN A 607 6.22 9.22 10.09
N PHE A 608 4.97 8.97 10.52
CA PHE A 608 4.14 7.88 10.02
C PHE A 608 3.27 8.39 8.87
N GLY A 609 3.92 8.78 7.77
CA GLY A 609 3.26 9.40 6.62
C GLY A 609 2.53 8.40 5.72
N GLN A 610 1.74 8.90 4.77
CA GLN A 610 0.97 8.05 3.86
C GLN A 610 1.78 7.64 2.62
N ILE A 611 2.36 8.62 1.91
CA ILE A 611 3.01 8.40 0.60
C ILE A 611 4.52 8.61 0.71
N SER A 612 5.26 7.65 0.18
CA SER A 612 6.73 7.63 0.14
C SER A 612 7.31 8.65 -0.84
N PHE A 613 8.54 9.08 -0.59
CA PHE A 613 9.37 9.81 -1.56
C PHE A 613 9.47 9.10 -2.92
N TYR A 614 9.47 7.76 -2.90
CA TYR A 614 9.62 6.92 -4.10
C TYR A 614 8.33 6.77 -4.91
N ASP A 615 7.21 7.29 -4.42
CA ASP A 615 5.98 7.36 -5.20
C ASP A 615 6.20 8.21 -6.46
N ALA A 616 5.94 7.62 -7.62
CA ALA A 616 6.23 8.27 -8.89
C ALA A 616 5.43 9.57 -9.06
N ALA A 617 4.14 9.56 -8.70
CA ALA A 617 3.24 10.67 -8.95
C ALA A 617 3.39 11.80 -7.94
N ARG A 618 3.22 11.53 -6.65
CA ARG A 618 3.14 12.55 -5.60
C ARG A 618 4.47 12.82 -4.92
N GLY A 619 5.38 11.83 -4.86
CA GLY A 619 6.48 11.85 -3.90
C GLY A 619 5.99 11.95 -2.45
N GLU A 620 6.88 12.32 -1.54
CA GLU A 620 6.62 12.31 -0.09
C GLU A 620 5.41 13.22 0.26
N CYS A 621 4.38 12.64 0.87
CA CYS A 621 3.13 13.35 1.13
C CYS A 621 2.35 12.79 2.34
N TYR A 622 1.69 13.72 3.04
CA TYR A 622 0.88 13.53 4.26
C TYR A 622 1.67 13.07 5.49
N ARG A 623 1.51 13.80 6.59
CA ARG A 623 2.16 13.47 7.87
C ARG A 623 1.18 12.81 8.84
N ASP A 624 1.69 11.83 9.57
CA ASP A 624 0.99 11.11 10.65
C ASP A 624 -0.45 10.74 10.25
N PHE A 625 -0.54 9.83 9.29
CA PHE A 625 -1.80 9.37 8.71
C PHE A 625 -2.31 8.13 9.45
N GLY A 626 -3.62 8.02 9.66
CA GLY A 626 -4.20 7.03 10.57
C GLY A 626 -3.90 5.59 10.15
N ASP A 627 -3.98 5.32 8.85
CA ASP A 627 -3.78 3.99 8.28
C ASP A 627 -2.33 3.46 8.49
N PRO A 628 -1.26 4.20 8.13
CA PRO A 628 0.12 3.88 8.48
C PRO A 628 0.38 3.76 9.99
N ILE A 629 -0.20 4.63 10.83
CA ILE A 629 -0.03 4.56 12.28
C ILE A 629 -0.56 3.23 12.83
N GLY A 630 -1.75 2.83 12.37
CA GLY A 630 -2.37 1.58 12.74
C GLY A 630 -1.56 0.36 12.32
N VAL A 631 -1.17 0.28 11.04
CA VAL A 631 -0.36 -0.84 10.53
C VAL A 631 1.04 -0.85 11.14
N ALA A 632 1.67 0.32 11.34
CA ALA A 632 2.96 0.43 12.01
C ALA A 632 2.93 -0.15 13.43
N SER A 633 1.85 0.11 14.17
CA SER A 633 1.66 -0.47 15.50
C SER A 633 1.65 -2.00 15.46
N ARG A 634 0.94 -2.59 14.49
CA ARG A 634 0.89 -4.04 14.29
C ARG A 634 2.23 -4.61 13.85
N VAL A 635 2.87 -4.09 12.79
CA VAL A 635 4.14 -4.65 12.31
C VAL A 635 5.26 -4.56 13.35
N LEU A 636 5.31 -3.50 14.15
CA LEU A 636 6.29 -3.39 15.23
C LEU A 636 6.02 -4.40 16.34
N ILE A 637 4.79 -4.47 16.86
CA ILE A 637 4.47 -5.29 18.03
C ILE A 637 4.21 -6.75 17.67
N GLN A 638 3.38 -7.02 16.65
CA GLN A 638 2.99 -8.36 16.21
C GLN A 638 3.99 -8.98 15.22
N GLY A 639 4.72 -8.16 14.45
CA GLY A 639 5.74 -8.62 13.49
C GLY A 639 7.13 -8.74 14.11
N LEU A 640 7.82 -7.60 14.29
CA LEU A 640 9.21 -7.55 14.78
C LEU A 640 9.37 -8.16 16.18
N PHE A 641 8.56 -7.71 17.15
CA PHE A 641 8.59 -8.25 18.51
C PHE A 641 7.78 -9.54 18.69
N GLY A 642 6.90 -9.85 17.74
CA GLY A 642 6.18 -11.12 17.72
C GLY A 642 5.11 -11.31 18.78
N ILE A 643 4.60 -10.23 19.38
CA ILE A 643 3.62 -10.28 20.47
C ILE A 643 2.23 -10.42 19.87
N LEU A 644 1.63 -11.60 20.02
CA LEU A 644 0.37 -12.00 19.41
C LEU A 644 -0.61 -12.47 20.50
N PRO A 645 -1.43 -11.57 21.06
CA PRO A 645 -2.42 -11.95 22.07
C PRO A 645 -3.53 -12.85 21.49
N ASP A 646 -3.89 -13.87 22.25
CA ASP A 646 -5.08 -14.69 22.05
C ASP A 646 -5.74 -14.94 23.42
N ALA A 647 -6.10 -13.82 24.06
CA ALA A 647 -6.71 -13.79 25.39
C ALA A 647 -8.04 -14.55 25.45
N LEU A 648 -8.74 -14.68 24.31
CA LEU A 648 -9.91 -15.55 24.17
C LEU A 648 -9.63 -17.01 24.56
N ASN A 649 -8.39 -17.48 24.36
CA ASN A 649 -7.92 -18.80 24.75
C ASN A 649 -6.91 -18.75 25.90
N GLN A 650 -6.88 -17.64 26.65
CA GLN A 650 -6.00 -17.43 27.81
C GLN A 650 -4.50 -17.51 27.50
N GLN A 651 -4.08 -17.22 26.27
CA GLN A 651 -2.69 -17.37 25.84
C GLN A 651 -2.14 -16.14 25.12
N ILE A 652 -0.83 -15.99 25.13
CA ILE A 652 -0.10 -14.96 24.39
C ILE A 652 1.06 -15.61 23.65
N ILE A 653 1.02 -15.56 22.32
CA ILE A 653 2.06 -16.14 21.48
C ILE A 653 3.17 -15.09 21.35
N LEU A 654 4.40 -15.53 21.57
CA LEU A 654 5.62 -14.75 21.31
C LEU A 654 6.36 -15.41 20.16
N ARG A 655 6.42 -14.75 19.01
CA ARG A 655 7.09 -15.23 17.78
C ARG A 655 8.09 -14.18 17.30
N PRO A 656 9.27 -14.08 17.94
CA PRO A 656 10.18 -12.97 17.69
C PRO A 656 10.67 -12.96 16.24
N GLY A 657 10.52 -11.83 15.56
CA GLY A 657 10.93 -11.62 14.16
C GLY A 657 12.27 -10.90 14.04
N PHE A 658 13.20 -11.12 14.97
CA PHE A 658 14.48 -10.40 14.98
C PHE A 658 15.41 -10.91 13.88
N PRO A 659 16.19 -10.03 13.25
CA PRO A 659 17.32 -10.43 12.41
C PRO A 659 18.26 -11.40 13.13
N ASP A 660 18.84 -12.33 12.37
CA ASP A 660 19.67 -13.41 12.94
C ASP A 660 20.91 -12.90 13.70
N ASP A 661 21.41 -11.72 13.34
CA ASP A 661 22.57 -11.07 13.95
C ASP A 661 22.25 -10.32 15.25
N TRP A 662 20.98 -10.20 15.63
CA TRP A 662 20.60 -9.57 16.89
C TRP A 662 20.82 -10.52 18.06
N ASP A 663 21.62 -10.07 19.02
CA ASP A 663 21.91 -10.78 20.26
C ASP A 663 21.09 -10.26 21.45
N LYS A 664 20.38 -9.15 21.28
CA LYS A 664 19.48 -8.59 22.28
C LYS A 664 18.38 -7.78 21.63
N ALA A 665 17.21 -7.77 22.24
CA ALA A 665 16.14 -6.81 21.93
C ALA A 665 15.18 -6.74 23.11
N SER A 666 14.55 -5.59 23.33
CA SER A 666 13.46 -5.50 24.29
C SER A 666 12.38 -4.52 23.88
N VAL A 667 11.16 -4.83 24.31
CA VAL A 667 10.00 -3.96 24.20
C VAL A 667 9.26 -3.92 25.52
N SER A 668 8.70 -2.78 25.85
CA SER A 668 7.75 -2.62 26.95
C SER A 668 6.53 -1.88 26.44
N THR A 669 5.37 -2.53 26.55
CA THR A 669 4.03 -1.95 26.36
C THR A 669 3.32 -1.88 27.71
N PRO A 670 2.12 -1.26 27.81
CA PRO A 670 1.35 -1.25 29.04
C PRO A 670 0.91 -2.64 29.50
N ASP A 671 0.73 -3.58 28.58
CA ASP A 671 0.26 -4.93 28.90
C ASP A 671 1.41 -5.92 29.12
N ILE A 672 2.51 -5.77 28.38
CA ILE A 672 3.60 -6.75 28.39
C ILE A 672 4.97 -6.10 28.19
N SER A 673 5.96 -6.58 28.94
CA SER A 673 7.36 -6.36 28.63
C SER A 673 8.00 -7.66 28.21
N TYR A 674 8.87 -7.56 27.23
CA TYR A 674 9.54 -8.69 26.61
C TYR A 674 10.99 -8.32 26.37
N ARG A 675 11.92 -9.11 26.92
CA ARG A 675 13.36 -8.94 26.72
C ARG A 675 13.96 -10.25 26.27
N PHE A 676 14.65 -10.20 25.14
CA PHE A 676 15.45 -11.26 24.59
C PHE A 676 16.94 -10.95 24.76
N THR A 677 17.71 -11.95 25.18
CA THR A 677 19.18 -11.92 25.15
C THR A 677 19.73 -13.26 24.68
N ARG A 678 20.80 -13.20 23.91
CA ARG A 678 21.56 -14.34 23.41
C ARG A 678 23.00 -14.20 23.86
N LYS A 679 23.50 -15.22 24.53
CA LYS A 679 24.90 -15.32 24.93
C LYS A 679 25.43 -16.67 24.51
N GLU A 680 26.36 -16.68 23.56
CA GLU A 680 26.89 -17.91 22.97
C GLU A 680 25.74 -18.80 22.44
N ASP A 681 25.57 -19.98 23.03
CA ASP A 681 24.54 -20.97 22.68
C ASP A 681 23.33 -20.92 23.61
N THR A 682 23.13 -19.83 24.36
CA THR A 682 21.99 -19.68 25.28
C THR A 682 21.11 -18.50 24.88
N ASP A 683 19.85 -18.77 24.59
CA ASP A 683 18.81 -17.77 24.39
C ASP A 683 17.96 -17.65 25.67
N THR A 684 17.71 -16.43 26.12
CA THR A 684 16.90 -16.14 27.31
C THR A 684 15.83 -15.10 27.00
N TYR A 685 14.60 -15.41 27.40
CA TYR A 685 13.44 -14.57 27.23
C TYR A 685 12.86 -14.25 28.60
N HIS A 686 12.85 -12.97 28.97
CA HIS A 686 12.20 -12.47 30.17
C HIS A 686 10.91 -11.77 29.79
N ILE A 687 9.79 -12.28 30.31
CA ILE A 687 8.45 -11.85 29.99
C ILE A 687 7.79 -11.36 31.26
N THR A 688 7.24 -10.15 31.23
CA THR A 688 6.47 -9.57 32.36
C THR A 688 5.13 -9.09 31.85
N GLN A 689 4.05 -9.61 32.42
CA GLN A 689 2.68 -9.35 32.00
C GLN A 689 1.93 -8.49 33.02
N ARG A 690 1.03 -7.64 32.53
CA ARG A 690 0.16 -6.72 33.28
C ARG A 690 -1.30 -6.84 32.89
N PHE A 691 -1.66 -7.88 32.12
CA PHE A 691 -3.06 -8.26 31.91
C PHE A 691 -3.75 -8.52 33.26
N GLN A 692 -5.05 -8.23 33.34
CA GLN A 692 -5.85 -8.47 34.55
C GLN A 692 -5.76 -9.92 35.04
N THR A 693 -5.79 -10.86 34.09
CA THR A 693 -5.47 -12.27 34.28
C THR A 693 -4.23 -12.59 33.46
N PRO A 694 -3.11 -13.03 34.05
CA PRO A 694 -1.93 -13.41 33.30
C PRO A 694 -2.24 -14.50 32.26
N LEU A 695 -1.84 -14.25 31.02
CA LEU A 695 -2.01 -15.20 29.92
C LEU A 695 -0.87 -16.23 29.93
N HIS A 696 -1.11 -17.43 29.40
CA HIS A 696 -0.11 -18.46 29.19
C HIS A 696 0.83 -18.05 28.05
N PRO A 697 2.13 -17.78 28.31
CA PRO A 697 3.07 -17.47 27.23
C PRO A 697 3.37 -18.72 26.41
N VAL A 698 3.32 -18.58 25.08
CA VAL A 698 3.72 -19.62 24.12
C VAL A 698 4.82 -19.05 23.24
N LEU A 699 6.06 -19.49 23.44
CA LEU A 699 7.20 -19.04 22.65
C LEU A 699 7.33 -19.89 21.39
N HIS A 700 7.23 -19.26 20.23
CA HIS A 700 7.56 -19.83 18.92
C HIS A 700 8.90 -19.29 18.44
N VAL A 701 9.90 -20.16 18.30
CA VAL A 701 11.28 -19.76 17.98
C VAL A 701 11.94 -20.71 17.00
N ASN A 702 12.70 -20.16 16.04
CA ASN A 702 13.50 -20.95 15.11
C ASN A 702 14.65 -21.64 15.85
N ALA A 703 14.84 -22.93 15.61
CA ALA A 703 16.03 -23.64 16.06
C ALA A 703 17.27 -23.11 15.33
N ARG A 704 18.37 -22.94 16.08
CA ARG A 704 19.66 -22.45 15.53
C ARG A 704 20.71 -23.54 15.37
N LYS A 705 20.55 -24.63 16.10
CA LYS A 705 21.45 -25.77 16.13
C LYS A 705 20.68 -27.06 16.03
N GLU A 706 21.38 -28.11 15.67
CA GLU A 706 20.83 -29.44 15.48
C GLU A 706 20.41 -30.16 16.78
N LYS A 707 20.74 -29.65 17.98
CA LYS A 707 20.31 -30.22 19.27
C LYS A 707 19.92 -29.16 20.28
N ILE A 708 19.12 -29.57 21.27
CA ILE A 708 18.80 -28.76 22.44
C ILE A 708 19.32 -29.45 23.70
N ARG A 709 20.30 -28.82 24.37
CA ARG A 709 20.82 -29.32 25.65
C ARG A 709 19.77 -29.28 26.75
N SER A 710 19.08 -28.15 26.88
CA SER A 710 17.96 -28.03 27.83
C SER A 710 17.02 -26.86 27.49
N VAL A 711 15.75 -27.02 27.84
CA VAL A 711 14.77 -25.93 27.92
C VAL A 711 14.31 -25.80 29.36
N LYS A 712 14.28 -24.58 29.89
CA LYS A 712 13.83 -24.28 31.25
C LYS A 712 12.80 -23.16 31.26
N VAL A 713 11.72 -23.34 32.01
CA VAL A 713 10.75 -22.30 32.34
C VAL A 713 10.88 -22.01 33.83
N ASN A 714 11.21 -20.76 34.18
CA ASN A 714 11.46 -20.32 35.55
C ASN A 714 12.51 -21.19 36.29
N GLY A 715 13.53 -21.64 35.56
CA GLY A 715 14.61 -22.50 36.08
C GLY A 715 14.24 -23.99 36.20
N VAL A 716 12.99 -24.37 35.95
CA VAL A 716 12.51 -25.75 35.97
C VAL A 716 12.57 -26.34 34.55
N PRO A 717 13.05 -27.57 34.35
CA PRO A 717 13.01 -28.22 33.04
C PRO A 717 11.62 -28.20 32.42
N ALA A 718 11.54 -27.85 31.14
CA ALA A 718 10.29 -27.77 30.38
C ALA A 718 10.42 -28.55 29.06
N THR A 719 9.28 -28.98 28.54
CA THR A 719 9.19 -29.65 27.25
C THR A 719 8.99 -28.64 26.12
N TRP A 720 9.39 -29.03 24.92
CA TRP A 720 9.15 -28.30 23.68
C TRP A 720 8.54 -29.24 22.64
N GLN A 721 7.91 -28.66 21.61
CA GLN A 721 7.32 -29.39 20.49
C GLN A 721 7.72 -28.72 19.17
N SER A 722 7.94 -29.50 18.11
CA SER A 722 8.09 -28.95 16.77
C SER A 722 6.73 -28.54 16.20
N ILE A 723 6.66 -27.37 15.57
CA ILE A 723 5.51 -26.92 14.77
C ILE A 723 5.89 -27.02 13.31
N GLU A 724 4.95 -27.45 12.47
CA GLU A 724 5.14 -27.46 11.02
C GLU A 724 5.43 -26.05 10.50
N SER A 725 6.52 -25.94 9.74
CA SER A 725 6.98 -24.70 9.14
C SER A 725 7.67 -25.00 7.82
N ALA A 726 7.59 -24.07 6.87
CA ALA A 726 8.15 -24.21 5.52
C ALA A 726 9.11 -23.07 5.12
N HIS A 727 9.49 -22.22 6.09
CA HIS A 727 10.36 -21.06 5.86
C HIS A 727 11.86 -21.37 5.93
N GLY A 728 12.23 -22.66 6.00
CA GLY A 728 13.63 -23.09 5.96
C GLY A 728 14.28 -23.35 7.32
N TYR A 729 13.54 -23.20 8.41
CA TYR A 729 14.03 -23.46 9.78
C TYR A 729 13.04 -24.32 10.59
N PRO A 730 13.53 -25.21 11.47
CA PRO A 730 12.69 -25.87 12.46
C PRO A 730 12.09 -24.83 13.40
N LEU A 731 10.77 -24.89 13.61
CA LEU A 731 10.06 -24.01 14.52
C LEU A 731 9.69 -24.76 15.80
N LEU A 732 10.11 -24.24 16.94
CA LEU A 732 9.83 -24.84 18.25
C LEU A 732 8.71 -24.08 18.96
N SER A 733 7.85 -24.80 19.67
CA SER A 733 6.87 -24.29 20.62
C SER A 733 7.25 -24.64 22.05
N ILE A 734 7.30 -23.63 22.92
CA ILE A 734 7.53 -23.79 24.36
C ILE A 734 6.40 -23.08 25.09
N GLN A 735 5.56 -23.86 25.77
CA GLN A 735 4.44 -23.34 26.55
C GLN A 735 4.86 -23.14 28.02
N ALA A 736 4.43 -22.03 28.60
CA ALA A 736 4.61 -21.71 30.01
C ALA A 736 3.26 -21.43 30.71
N GLU A 737 3.23 -21.65 32.02
CA GLU A 737 2.08 -21.31 32.85
C GLU A 737 1.88 -19.79 32.94
N GLY A 738 0.62 -19.39 33.07
CA GLY A 738 0.20 -17.99 33.17
C GLY A 738 0.65 -17.38 34.48
N THR A 739 1.75 -16.62 34.45
CA THR A 739 2.29 -15.90 35.61
C THR A 739 2.64 -14.46 35.23
N SER A 740 2.72 -13.57 36.22
CA SER A 740 3.07 -12.17 35.99
C SER A 740 4.51 -11.99 35.49
N SER A 741 5.39 -12.95 35.75
CA SER A 741 6.76 -12.96 35.24
C SER A 741 7.22 -14.37 34.91
N THR A 742 7.65 -14.56 33.66
CA THR A 742 8.13 -15.84 33.13
C THR A 742 9.52 -15.64 32.53
N THR A 743 10.45 -16.54 32.84
CA THR A 743 11.74 -16.65 32.16
C THR A 743 11.83 -17.97 31.42
N ILE A 744 12.06 -17.92 30.11
CA ILE A 744 12.31 -19.10 29.27
C ILE A 744 13.78 -19.08 28.86
N THR A 745 14.51 -20.16 29.12
CA THR A 745 15.90 -20.32 28.73
C THR A 745 16.04 -21.55 27.83
N ILE A 746 16.71 -21.38 26.69
CA ILE A 746 17.02 -22.44 25.73
C ILE A 746 18.54 -22.52 25.62
N GLU A 747 19.10 -23.68 25.96
CA GLU A 747 20.50 -24.00 25.80
C GLU A 747 20.67 -24.89 24.56
N TRP A 748 21.25 -24.33 23.51
CA TRP A 748 21.51 -25.00 22.24
C TRP A 748 22.79 -25.87 22.31
N GLU A 749 22.86 -26.93 21.51
CA GLU A 749 24.05 -27.78 21.41
C GLU A 749 24.22 -28.31 19.97
N GLY A 750 25.44 -28.74 19.62
CA GLY A 750 25.75 -29.32 18.31
C GLY A 750 26.15 -28.29 17.25
N ALA A 751 26.13 -28.73 16.00
CA ALA A 751 26.45 -27.90 14.84
C ALA A 751 25.31 -26.94 14.45
N PRO A 752 25.61 -25.83 13.76
CA PRO A 752 24.58 -25.02 13.08
C PRO A 752 23.78 -25.84 12.06
N LEU A 753 22.55 -25.43 11.81
CA LEU A 753 21.69 -26.07 10.80
C LEU A 753 22.20 -25.77 9.39
N HIS A 754 22.10 -26.77 8.51
CA HIS A 754 22.50 -26.65 7.12
C HIS A 754 21.34 -26.21 6.22
N THR A 755 21.61 -25.26 5.32
CA THR A 755 20.72 -24.88 4.21
C THR A 755 21.14 -25.65 2.96
N LEU A 756 20.21 -26.38 2.34
CA LEU A 756 20.49 -27.21 1.14
C LEU A 756 20.78 -26.37 -0.11
N ALA A 757 20.03 -25.29 -0.34
CA ALA A 757 20.21 -24.38 -1.47
C ALA A 757 20.32 -22.93 -0.96
N VAL A 758 21.56 -22.43 -0.85
CA VAL A 758 21.82 -21.06 -0.38
C VAL A 758 21.46 -20.01 -1.45
N GLN A 759 21.60 -20.38 -2.72
CA GLN A 759 21.28 -19.53 -3.87
C GLN A 759 20.24 -20.23 -4.74
N GLU A 760 19.46 -19.44 -5.47
CA GLU A 760 18.51 -19.92 -6.47
C GLU A 760 19.28 -20.45 -7.69
N PRO A 761 19.27 -21.77 -7.96
CA PRO A 761 19.92 -22.32 -9.15
C PRO A 761 19.16 -21.89 -10.41
N VAL A 762 19.93 -21.50 -11.42
CA VAL A 762 19.44 -21.21 -12.77
C VAL A 762 19.55 -22.48 -13.61
N ILE A 763 18.44 -22.92 -14.19
CA ILE A 763 18.31 -24.24 -14.83
C ILE A 763 17.67 -24.07 -16.20
N THR A 764 18.27 -24.63 -17.24
CA THR A 764 17.65 -24.67 -18.58
C THR A 764 16.35 -25.49 -18.54
N SER A 765 15.38 -25.17 -19.39
CA SER A 765 14.18 -26.00 -19.53
C SER A 765 14.57 -27.46 -19.86
N ASN A 766 13.99 -28.43 -19.15
CA ASN A 766 14.40 -29.84 -19.16
C ASN A 766 15.87 -30.08 -18.72
N GLY A 767 16.44 -29.19 -17.93
CA GLY A 767 17.75 -29.36 -17.29
C GLY A 767 17.73 -30.28 -16.08
N LYS A 768 18.92 -30.58 -15.55
CA LYS A 768 19.11 -31.38 -14.32
C LYS A 768 19.51 -30.48 -13.16
N LEU A 769 18.85 -30.67 -12.02
CA LEU A 769 19.23 -30.09 -10.74
C LEU A 769 20.03 -31.14 -9.94
N ALA A 770 21.16 -30.74 -9.38
CA ALA A 770 21.92 -31.55 -8.43
C ALA A 770 22.28 -30.68 -7.22
N LEU A 771 21.77 -31.05 -6.05
CA LEU A 771 22.07 -30.39 -4.77
C LEU A 771 22.88 -31.36 -3.90
N GLN A 772 23.94 -30.86 -3.28
CA GLN A 772 24.72 -31.63 -2.32
C GLN A 772 24.00 -31.65 -0.97
N ILE A 773 23.84 -32.82 -0.38
CA ILE A 773 23.30 -32.98 0.97
C ILE A 773 24.49 -32.92 1.93
N PRO A 774 24.58 -31.91 2.83
CA PRO A 774 25.68 -31.79 3.76
C PRO A 774 25.78 -32.98 4.71
N SER A 775 27.01 -33.33 5.12
CA SER A 775 27.26 -34.40 6.07
C SER A 775 26.49 -34.17 7.39
N GLY A 776 25.73 -35.15 7.84
CA GLY A 776 24.91 -35.07 9.05
C GLY A 776 23.46 -34.63 8.80
N ALA A 777 23.13 -34.19 7.58
CA ALA A 777 21.76 -33.95 7.15
C ALA A 777 21.25 -35.12 6.27
N SER A 778 19.94 -35.32 6.23
CA SER A 778 19.28 -36.25 5.31
C SER A 778 17.93 -35.71 4.87
N ILE A 779 17.46 -36.12 3.69
CA ILE A 779 16.15 -35.75 3.16
C ILE A 779 15.26 -37.00 3.21
N SER A 780 14.08 -36.88 3.81
CA SER A 780 13.15 -38.00 3.97
C SER A 780 11.87 -37.85 3.14
N GLN A 781 11.50 -36.62 2.77
CA GLN A 781 10.33 -36.33 1.92
C GLN A 781 10.58 -35.16 0.98
N VAL A 782 9.81 -35.12 -0.11
CA VAL A 782 9.82 -34.04 -1.11
C VAL A 782 8.37 -33.63 -1.36
N TYR A 783 8.08 -32.34 -1.27
CA TYR A 783 6.80 -31.76 -1.58
C TYR A 783 6.96 -30.73 -2.70
N ASP A 784 6.34 -30.98 -3.84
CA ASP A 784 6.47 -30.17 -5.05
C ASP A 784 5.09 -29.60 -5.45
N PRO A 785 4.62 -28.53 -4.78
CA PRO A 785 3.32 -27.94 -5.06
C PRO A 785 3.22 -27.34 -6.47
N GLN A 786 4.34 -26.90 -7.05
CA GLN A 786 4.41 -26.31 -8.39
C GLN A 786 4.62 -27.35 -9.50
N SER A 787 4.75 -28.64 -9.16
CA SER A 787 4.92 -29.74 -10.12
C SER A 787 6.13 -29.55 -11.06
N VAL A 788 7.22 -28.95 -10.57
CA VAL A 788 8.43 -28.67 -11.37
C VAL A 788 9.40 -29.84 -11.46
N LEU A 789 9.22 -30.88 -10.64
CA LEU A 789 10.04 -32.08 -10.65
C LEU A 789 9.42 -33.13 -11.57
N ALA A 790 10.04 -33.42 -12.71
CA ALA A 790 9.63 -34.51 -13.60
C ALA A 790 9.90 -35.88 -12.97
N ASN A 791 11.07 -36.02 -12.36
CA ASN A 791 11.47 -37.12 -11.49
C ASN A 791 12.58 -36.61 -10.55
N HIS A 792 12.77 -37.31 -9.44
CA HIS A 792 13.86 -37.02 -8.52
C HIS A 792 14.36 -38.30 -7.84
N THR A 793 15.58 -38.23 -7.32
CA THR A 793 16.23 -39.27 -6.54
C THR A 793 16.92 -38.61 -5.34
N VAL A 794 16.73 -39.21 -4.17
CA VAL A 794 17.39 -38.81 -2.93
C VAL A 794 18.43 -39.88 -2.58
N GLU A 795 19.69 -39.51 -2.68
CA GLU A 795 20.83 -40.35 -2.28
C GLU A 795 21.35 -39.90 -0.90
N ALA A 796 22.33 -40.63 -0.34
CA ALA A 796 22.89 -40.28 0.96
C ALA A 796 23.59 -38.90 0.98
N THR A 797 24.14 -38.46 -0.15
CA THR A 797 24.94 -37.23 -0.25
C THR A 797 24.43 -36.26 -1.32
N ALA A 798 23.37 -36.60 -2.04
CA ALA A 798 22.91 -35.79 -3.16
C ALA A 798 21.39 -35.89 -3.36
N PHE A 799 20.79 -34.77 -3.74
CA PHE A 799 19.45 -34.70 -4.30
C PHE A 799 19.58 -34.39 -5.79
N ASN A 800 19.12 -35.30 -6.64
CA ASN A 800 19.15 -35.12 -8.10
C ASN A 800 17.73 -35.09 -8.63
N ALA A 801 17.40 -34.13 -9.50
CA ALA A 801 16.09 -34.02 -10.12
C ALA A 801 16.18 -33.60 -11.60
N GLN A 802 15.23 -34.11 -12.38
CA GLN A 802 14.95 -33.63 -13.72
C GLN A 802 13.87 -32.55 -13.63
N ILE A 803 14.18 -31.33 -14.09
CA ILE A 803 13.25 -30.20 -13.99
C ILE A 803 12.36 -30.14 -15.23
N LYS A 804 11.09 -29.79 -15.03
CA LYS A 804 10.09 -29.46 -16.06
C LYS A 804 9.32 -28.21 -15.62
N GLY A 805 8.56 -27.62 -16.54
CA GLY A 805 7.72 -26.47 -16.26
C GLY A 805 8.07 -25.27 -17.15
N GLU A 806 7.25 -24.23 -17.01
CA GLU A 806 7.42 -22.97 -17.75
C GLU A 806 8.57 -22.14 -17.18
N PRO A 807 9.21 -21.29 -18.01
CA PRO A 807 10.24 -20.36 -17.55
C PRO A 807 9.75 -19.47 -16.40
N GLY A 808 10.64 -19.16 -15.46
CA GLY A 808 10.35 -18.31 -14.31
C GLY A 808 10.81 -18.88 -12.97
N HIS A 809 10.38 -18.22 -11.89
CA HIS A 809 10.72 -18.58 -10.52
C HIS A 809 9.76 -19.64 -9.96
N HIS A 810 10.32 -20.68 -9.37
CA HIS A 810 9.56 -21.80 -8.79
C HIS A 810 10.17 -22.24 -7.46
N THR A 811 9.36 -22.90 -6.65
CA THR A 811 9.71 -23.40 -5.32
C THR A 811 9.16 -24.81 -5.13
N PHE A 812 10.01 -25.73 -4.69
CA PHE A 812 9.60 -26.99 -4.07
C PHE A 812 10.22 -27.12 -2.68
N PHE A 813 9.80 -28.11 -1.90
CA PHE A 813 10.20 -28.26 -0.51
C PHE A 813 10.78 -29.66 -0.25
N VAL A 814 11.76 -29.73 0.63
CA VAL A 814 12.39 -30.99 1.05
C VAL A 814 12.39 -31.08 2.57
N TYR A 815 11.85 -32.19 3.08
CA TYR A 815 11.80 -32.44 4.52
C TYR A 815 13.17 -32.96 4.97
N THR A 816 13.87 -32.13 5.73
CA THR A 816 15.27 -32.32 6.11
C THR A 816 15.36 -32.69 7.58
N HIS A 817 16.22 -33.67 7.86
CA HIS A 817 16.58 -34.12 9.19
C HIS A 817 18.05 -33.79 9.47
N GLN A 818 18.35 -33.15 10.60
CA GLN A 818 19.71 -32.93 11.11
C GLN A 818 19.72 -32.97 12.65
N GLY A 819 20.44 -33.94 13.22
CA GLY A 819 20.50 -34.13 14.67
C GLY A 819 19.14 -34.51 15.28
N GLU A 820 18.57 -33.63 16.09
CA GLU A 820 17.23 -33.75 16.72
C GLU A 820 16.17 -32.92 15.97
N MET A 821 16.54 -32.27 14.86
CA MET A 821 15.67 -31.33 14.15
C MET A 821 15.15 -31.93 12.84
N ASP A 822 13.85 -31.73 12.61
CA ASP A 822 13.16 -32.05 11.37
C ASP A 822 12.35 -30.84 10.88
N TRP A 823 12.48 -30.47 9.60
CA TRP A 823 11.78 -29.30 9.06
C TRP A 823 11.70 -29.30 7.53
N TRP A 824 10.78 -28.52 6.97
CA TRP A 824 10.71 -28.29 5.53
C TRP A 824 11.67 -27.16 5.13
N GLN A 825 12.57 -27.47 4.19
CA GLN A 825 13.41 -26.48 3.52
C GLN A 825 12.82 -26.11 2.15
N PRO A 826 12.62 -24.82 1.85
CA PRO A 826 12.30 -24.38 0.52
C PRO A 826 13.55 -24.48 -0.37
N VAL A 827 13.35 -24.93 -1.61
CA VAL A 827 14.33 -24.94 -2.68
C VAL A 827 13.78 -24.09 -3.82
N ASN A 828 14.29 -22.88 -3.92
CA ASN A 828 13.95 -21.94 -4.98
C ASN A 828 14.80 -22.24 -6.21
N ILE A 829 14.18 -22.26 -7.40
CA ILE A 829 14.85 -22.44 -8.68
C ILE A 829 14.35 -21.41 -9.70
N TYR A 830 15.20 -21.05 -10.66
CA TYR A 830 14.81 -20.27 -11.83
C TYR A 830 14.96 -21.12 -13.10
N ILE A 831 13.86 -21.32 -13.81
CA ILE A 831 13.86 -22.03 -15.11
C ILE A 831 14.08 -21.01 -16.22
N GLU A 832 15.18 -21.13 -16.96
CA GLU A 832 15.50 -20.23 -18.06
C GLU A 832 14.58 -20.44 -19.25
N ASN A 833 14.26 -19.33 -19.94
CA ASN A 833 13.60 -19.37 -21.22
C ASN A 833 14.62 -19.71 -22.32
N VAL A 834 14.71 -20.98 -22.69
CA VAL A 834 15.60 -21.46 -23.77
C VAL A 834 14.87 -21.54 -25.12
N ARG A 835 13.75 -20.81 -25.31
CA ARG A 835 13.31 -20.58 -26.69
C ARG A 835 14.39 -19.76 -27.38
N GLU A 836 15.19 -20.40 -28.22
CA GLU A 836 15.83 -19.71 -29.33
C GLU A 836 14.71 -18.95 -30.04
N SER A 837 14.59 -17.65 -29.79
CA SER A 837 13.71 -16.82 -30.60
C SER A 837 14.21 -17.02 -32.03
N PRO A 838 13.42 -17.58 -32.97
CA PRO A 838 13.80 -17.53 -34.37
C PRO A 838 14.11 -16.07 -34.64
N SER A 839 15.33 -15.74 -35.10
CA SER A 839 15.91 -14.39 -35.04
C SER A 839 14.82 -13.35 -35.27
N TYR A 840 14.25 -12.83 -34.18
CA TYR A 840 13.08 -11.98 -34.28
C TYR A 840 13.66 -10.64 -34.68
N THR A 841 13.70 -10.41 -35.99
CA THR A 841 14.19 -9.17 -36.58
C THR A 841 13.22 -8.03 -36.31
N ASP A 842 12.05 -8.32 -35.73
CA ASP A 842 10.97 -7.35 -35.57
C ASP A 842 10.68 -6.71 -36.95
N PHE A 843 10.20 -5.47 -36.95
CA PHE A 843 10.09 -4.61 -38.13
C PHE A 843 11.42 -4.33 -38.90
N ALA A 844 12.54 -5.01 -38.65
CA ALA A 844 13.80 -4.79 -39.39
C ALA A 844 13.83 -5.44 -40.79
N ASP A 845 12.98 -6.44 -41.04
CA ASP A 845 12.98 -7.22 -42.30
C ASP A 845 11.88 -6.79 -43.29
N ILE A 846 11.34 -5.58 -43.15
CA ILE A 846 10.30 -5.05 -44.04
C ILE A 846 10.85 -4.89 -45.45
N ARG A 847 10.13 -5.46 -46.42
CA ARG A 847 10.35 -5.37 -47.86
C ARG A 847 9.08 -4.80 -48.50
N PRO A 848 8.96 -3.46 -48.62
CA PRO A 848 7.74 -2.81 -49.08
C PRO A 848 7.20 -3.35 -50.41
N GLU A 849 8.08 -3.78 -51.31
CA GLU A 849 7.74 -4.35 -52.61
C GLU A 849 7.09 -5.74 -52.56
N LYS A 850 7.20 -6.44 -51.42
CA LYS A 850 6.60 -7.76 -51.18
C LYS A 850 5.31 -7.70 -50.35
N CYS A 851 5.04 -6.55 -49.74
CA CYS A 851 3.85 -6.34 -48.93
C CYS A 851 2.57 -6.36 -49.77
N ARG A 852 1.61 -7.20 -49.38
CA ARG A 852 0.26 -7.27 -49.94
C ARG A 852 -0.77 -6.98 -48.86
N MET A 853 -1.62 -5.99 -49.08
CA MET A 853 -2.71 -5.66 -48.16
C MET A 853 -3.82 -6.72 -48.27
N VAL A 854 -4.42 -7.08 -47.14
CA VAL A 854 -5.58 -7.98 -47.09
C VAL A 854 -6.87 -7.16 -47.16
N ASP A 855 -7.80 -7.56 -48.03
CA ASP A 855 -9.15 -6.98 -48.08
C ASP A 855 -10.08 -7.73 -47.13
N PHE A 856 -10.52 -7.03 -46.09
CA PHE A 856 -11.55 -7.49 -45.16
C PHE A 856 -12.59 -6.39 -44.90
N ASP A 857 -12.84 -5.53 -45.92
CA ASP A 857 -13.76 -4.40 -45.82
C ASP A 857 -15.17 -4.83 -45.35
N ARG A 858 -15.59 -6.05 -45.70
CA ARG A 858 -16.91 -6.61 -45.33
C ARG A 858 -17.02 -6.97 -43.85
N GLN A 859 -15.89 -7.11 -43.16
CA GLN A 859 -15.83 -7.46 -41.74
C GLN A 859 -15.77 -6.23 -40.84
N LEU A 860 -15.43 -5.04 -41.37
CA LEU A 860 -15.37 -3.80 -40.59
C LEU A 860 -16.74 -3.45 -39.99
N ASN A 861 -16.81 -3.35 -38.66
CA ASN A 861 -18.06 -3.21 -37.93
C ASN A 861 -18.22 -1.85 -37.21
N ALA A 862 -17.17 -1.02 -37.14
CA ALA A 862 -17.21 0.27 -36.48
C ALA A 862 -16.24 1.31 -37.08
N SER A 863 -16.37 2.55 -36.63
CA SER A 863 -15.29 3.55 -36.73
C SER A 863 -14.44 3.51 -35.46
N VAL A 864 -13.12 3.67 -35.57
CA VAL A 864 -12.22 3.64 -34.40
C VAL A 864 -12.58 4.69 -33.34
N THR A 865 -13.19 5.80 -33.76
CA THR A 865 -13.68 6.89 -32.89
C THR A 865 -14.84 6.48 -31.99
N ASP A 866 -15.56 5.41 -32.30
CA ASP A 866 -16.76 4.98 -31.58
C ASP A 866 -16.42 4.42 -30.18
N ILE A 867 -15.16 4.05 -29.94
CA ILE A 867 -14.73 3.30 -28.74
C ILE A 867 -15.11 3.96 -27.41
N TYR A 868 -15.02 5.29 -27.29
CA TYR A 868 -15.44 6.03 -26.08
C TYR A 868 -16.68 6.91 -26.31
N GLN A 869 -17.35 6.75 -27.46
CA GLN A 869 -18.64 7.37 -27.77
C GLN A 869 -19.81 6.41 -27.55
N ASN A 870 -19.54 5.10 -27.58
CA ASN A 870 -20.51 4.05 -27.29
C ASN A 870 -20.84 3.96 -25.80
N GLU A 871 -22.01 3.37 -25.53
CA GLU A 871 -22.37 2.87 -24.20
C GLU A 871 -22.27 1.34 -24.18
N TYR A 872 -21.45 0.81 -23.27
CA TYR A 872 -21.27 -0.60 -22.98
C TYR A 872 -22.20 -1.01 -21.84
N LEU A 873 -23.41 -1.45 -22.19
CA LEU A 873 -24.49 -1.69 -21.23
C LEU A 873 -24.69 -3.17 -20.86
N SER A 874 -24.19 -4.09 -21.67
CA SER A 874 -24.40 -5.53 -21.49
C SER A 874 -23.25 -6.35 -22.09
N PRO A 875 -22.85 -7.47 -21.47
CA PRO A 875 -23.31 -7.96 -20.15
C PRO A 875 -22.76 -7.10 -19.01
N ARG A 876 -23.51 -6.98 -17.90
CA ARG A 876 -23.04 -6.34 -16.65
C ARG A 876 -23.37 -7.24 -15.47
N SER A 877 -22.66 -7.04 -14.35
CA SER A 877 -22.91 -7.81 -13.14
C SER A 877 -24.39 -7.70 -12.72
N PRO A 878 -25.04 -8.83 -12.38
CA PRO A 878 -26.38 -8.81 -11.81
C PRO A 878 -26.37 -8.33 -10.35
N TYR A 879 -25.19 -8.07 -9.76
CA TYR A 879 -25.00 -7.65 -8.38
C TYR A 879 -24.48 -6.21 -8.29
N THR A 880 -24.57 -5.64 -7.09
CA THR A 880 -24.11 -4.26 -6.83
C THR A 880 -22.61 -4.31 -6.58
N THR A 881 -21.82 -3.62 -7.40
CA THR A 881 -20.35 -3.68 -7.38
C THR A 881 -19.72 -2.37 -7.87
N LEU A 882 -18.41 -2.22 -7.71
CA LEU A 882 -17.65 -1.22 -8.46
C LEU A 882 -17.31 -1.79 -9.83
N GLN A 883 -17.56 -1.02 -10.88
CA GLN A 883 -17.37 -1.47 -12.27
C GLN A 883 -16.99 -0.31 -13.19
N LEU A 884 -16.47 -0.65 -14.38
CA LEU A 884 -16.16 0.32 -15.42
C LEU A 884 -17.42 1.12 -15.83
N PRO A 885 -17.32 2.47 -15.93
CA PRO A 885 -18.42 3.32 -16.40
C PRO A 885 -18.97 2.92 -17.78
N THR A 886 -20.21 3.33 -18.10
CA THR A 886 -20.87 2.96 -19.37
C THR A 886 -20.11 3.36 -20.63
N GLN A 887 -19.27 4.39 -20.58
CA GLN A 887 -18.46 4.82 -21.71
C GLN A 887 -17.18 4.00 -21.93
N GLY A 888 -16.89 2.99 -21.10
CA GLY A 888 -15.74 2.09 -21.28
C GLY A 888 -14.39 2.65 -20.82
N ILE A 889 -14.39 3.74 -20.03
CA ILE A 889 -13.21 4.37 -19.42
C ILE A 889 -13.62 5.11 -18.14
N GLY A 890 -12.69 5.21 -17.19
CA GLY A 890 -12.92 5.80 -15.87
C GLY A 890 -13.12 4.76 -14.79
N GLU A 891 -13.56 5.22 -13.63
CA GLU A 891 -13.83 4.39 -12.45
C GLU A 891 -14.84 5.11 -11.54
N TRP A 892 -15.20 4.53 -10.40
CA TRP A 892 -16.28 5.02 -9.53
C TRP A 892 -16.07 6.40 -8.85
N CYS A 893 -14.84 6.84 -8.63
CA CYS A 893 -14.42 8.18 -8.19
C CYS A 893 -14.43 9.18 -9.35
N HIS A 894 -14.05 8.74 -10.55
CA HIS A 894 -14.05 9.51 -11.80
C HIS A 894 -15.02 8.94 -12.86
N PRO A 895 -16.33 8.82 -12.57
CA PRO A 895 -17.28 8.13 -13.45
C PRO A 895 -17.61 8.92 -14.73
N LEU A 896 -17.14 10.17 -14.83
CA LEU A 896 -17.33 11.06 -15.97
C LEU A 896 -16.07 11.21 -16.83
N LEU A 897 -15.02 10.43 -16.54
CA LEU A 897 -13.82 10.40 -17.38
C LEU A 897 -14.18 9.90 -18.77
N SER A 898 -13.65 10.57 -19.80
CA SER A 898 -13.73 10.13 -21.19
C SER A 898 -12.45 10.55 -21.93
N ALA A 899 -12.26 10.04 -23.15
CA ALA A 899 -11.16 10.39 -24.02
C ALA A 899 -11.66 10.69 -25.44
N THR A 900 -11.01 11.64 -26.12
CA THR A 900 -11.36 12.02 -27.49
C THR A 900 -10.43 11.32 -28.48
N ILE A 901 -11.00 10.43 -29.28
CA ILE A 901 -10.33 9.76 -30.41
C ILE A 901 -10.69 10.49 -31.71
N ASP A 902 -9.67 10.79 -32.51
CA ASP A 902 -9.78 11.58 -33.74
C ASP A 902 -8.84 11.01 -34.81
N ASP A 903 -9.43 10.35 -35.81
CA ASP A 903 -8.73 9.74 -36.94
C ASP A 903 -8.86 10.55 -38.23
N SER A 904 -9.35 11.80 -38.16
CA SER A 904 -9.65 12.61 -39.34
C SER A 904 -8.42 12.87 -40.22
N GLU A 905 -7.26 13.13 -39.60
CA GLU A 905 -6.01 13.32 -40.33
C GLU A 905 -5.45 12.00 -40.86
N LEU A 906 -5.55 10.88 -40.12
CA LEU A 906 -5.19 9.57 -40.67
C LEU A 906 -6.01 9.29 -41.95
N ARG A 907 -7.31 9.60 -41.94
CA ARG A 907 -8.18 9.45 -43.13
C ARG A 907 -7.76 10.38 -44.28
N SER A 908 -7.29 11.59 -44.00
CA SER A 908 -6.81 12.53 -45.03
C SER A 908 -5.54 12.03 -45.73
N LEU A 909 -4.72 11.24 -45.03
CA LEU A 909 -3.51 10.58 -45.54
C LEU A 909 -3.79 9.29 -46.33
N VAL A 910 -5.03 8.80 -46.35
CA VAL A 910 -5.43 7.63 -47.15
C VAL A 910 -5.63 8.04 -48.60
N HIS A 911 -4.95 7.34 -49.52
CA HIS A 911 -5.12 7.53 -50.95
C HIS A 911 -5.44 6.21 -51.63
N HIS A 912 -6.56 6.13 -52.35
CA HIS A 912 -7.06 4.89 -52.97
C HIS A 912 -7.15 3.72 -51.96
N ASP A 913 -7.79 3.97 -50.81
CA ASP A 913 -7.89 3.05 -49.67
C ASP A 913 -6.53 2.53 -49.14
N THR A 914 -5.43 3.25 -49.39
CA THR A 914 -4.07 2.86 -48.95
C THR A 914 -3.48 3.93 -48.04
N PHE A 915 -3.00 3.53 -46.87
CA PHE A 915 -2.16 4.33 -45.98
C PHE A 915 -0.75 3.75 -45.93
N GLN A 916 0.26 4.59 -46.11
CA GLN A 916 1.67 4.18 -46.10
C GLN A 916 2.32 4.64 -44.79
N THR A 917 2.77 3.69 -43.96
CA THR A 917 3.52 4.01 -42.73
C THR A 917 4.93 4.52 -43.05
N SER A 918 5.55 5.27 -42.13
CA SER A 918 6.96 5.66 -42.22
C SER A 918 7.94 4.48 -42.18
N LEU A 919 7.49 3.28 -41.77
CA LEU A 919 8.24 2.04 -41.79
C LEU A 919 8.23 1.34 -43.16
N GLY A 920 7.43 1.82 -44.12
CA GLY A 920 7.33 1.19 -45.44
C GLY A 920 6.25 0.11 -45.56
N ILE A 921 5.43 -0.11 -44.53
CA ILE A 921 4.30 -1.04 -44.58
C ILE A 921 3.05 -0.31 -45.11
N PRO A 922 2.46 -0.74 -46.24
CA PRO A 922 1.16 -0.25 -46.70
C PRO A 922 0.04 -0.93 -45.90
N PHE A 923 -1.02 -0.21 -45.54
CA PHE A 923 -2.24 -0.76 -44.96
C PHE A 923 -3.46 -0.33 -45.76
N ARG A 924 -4.39 -1.26 -45.97
CA ARG A 924 -5.69 -0.94 -46.55
C ARG A 924 -6.56 -0.31 -45.47
N LEU A 925 -6.92 0.96 -45.62
CA LEU A 925 -7.77 1.72 -44.68
C LEU A 925 -8.85 2.47 -45.47
N LYS A 926 -10.06 2.61 -44.90
CA LYS A 926 -11.16 3.33 -45.54
C LYS A 926 -11.07 4.84 -45.27
N GLU A 927 -11.15 5.64 -46.33
CA GLU A 927 -11.26 7.11 -46.20
C GLU A 927 -12.54 7.52 -45.44
N LYS A 928 -13.65 6.77 -45.63
CA LYS A 928 -14.97 7.06 -45.04
C LYS A 928 -15.66 5.80 -44.53
N GLY A 929 -16.47 5.96 -43.47
CA GLY A 929 -17.21 4.87 -42.84
C GLY A 929 -16.34 4.01 -41.92
N ASN A 930 -16.80 2.80 -41.66
CA ASN A 930 -16.13 1.85 -40.78
C ASN A 930 -14.69 1.60 -41.24
N ASN A 931 -13.75 1.65 -40.30
CA ASN A 931 -12.32 1.47 -40.56
C ASN A 931 -11.65 0.53 -39.53
N ILE A 932 -12.44 -0.13 -38.69
CA ILE A 932 -11.94 -1.12 -37.73
C ILE A 932 -12.94 -2.29 -37.60
N LEU A 933 -12.40 -3.49 -37.40
CA LEU A 933 -13.11 -4.65 -36.91
C LEU A 933 -12.84 -4.76 -35.42
N PHE A 934 -13.81 -4.39 -34.57
CA PHE A 934 -13.75 -4.59 -33.13
C PHE A 934 -14.28 -5.96 -32.71
N THR A 935 -13.68 -6.51 -31.66
CA THR A 935 -14.18 -7.61 -30.85
C THR A 935 -14.20 -7.22 -29.37
N SER A 936 -15.20 -7.69 -28.64
CA SER A 936 -15.29 -7.50 -27.18
C SER A 936 -16.21 -8.52 -26.53
N LEU A 937 -16.12 -8.67 -25.22
CA LEU A 937 -17.12 -9.42 -24.45
C LEU A 937 -18.39 -8.61 -24.14
N TRP A 938 -18.40 -7.30 -24.48
CA TRP A 938 -19.63 -6.51 -24.57
C TRP A 938 -20.46 -6.89 -25.80
N ASP A 939 -21.78 -6.86 -25.66
CA ASP A 939 -22.75 -7.16 -26.74
C ASP A 939 -22.68 -6.17 -27.92
N ASN A 940 -21.93 -5.08 -27.77
CA ASN A 940 -21.65 -4.10 -28.82
C ASN A 940 -20.93 -4.73 -30.03
N TYR A 941 -20.11 -5.76 -29.80
CA TYR A 941 -19.25 -6.39 -30.82
C TYR A 941 -19.21 -7.91 -30.62
N PRO A 942 -18.86 -8.71 -31.66
CA PRO A 942 -18.65 -10.14 -31.47
C PRO A 942 -17.44 -10.39 -30.54
N ASP A 943 -17.46 -11.49 -29.78
CA ASP A 943 -16.32 -11.91 -28.95
C ASP A 943 -15.08 -12.28 -29.77
N SER A 944 -15.32 -12.71 -31.01
CA SER A 944 -14.31 -13.18 -31.94
C SER A 944 -14.73 -12.95 -33.39
N SER A 945 -13.75 -12.78 -34.28
CA SER A 945 -14.00 -12.64 -35.71
C SER A 945 -12.85 -13.22 -36.52
N THR A 946 -13.16 -13.83 -37.67
CA THR A 946 -12.18 -14.48 -38.54
C THR A 946 -12.10 -13.81 -39.91
N ILE A 947 -10.89 -13.42 -40.30
CA ILE A 947 -10.56 -12.85 -41.60
C ILE A 947 -9.92 -13.96 -42.45
N SER A 948 -10.42 -14.16 -43.66
CA SER A 948 -9.85 -15.14 -44.59
C SER A 948 -8.49 -14.66 -45.10
N LEU A 949 -7.49 -15.53 -45.04
CA LEU A 949 -6.16 -15.30 -45.59
C LEU A 949 -5.90 -16.33 -46.70
N SER A 950 -4.96 -16.02 -47.58
CA SER A 950 -4.61 -16.92 -48.70
C SER A 950 -3.13 -16.82 -49.05
N GLY A 951 -2.62 -17.82 -49.78
CA GLY A 951 -1.22 -17.89 -50.19
C GLY A 951 -0.26 -18.10 -49.01
N THR A 952 1.04 -17.94 -49.26
CA THR A 952 2.07 -17.99 -48.22
C THR A 952 2.55 -16.59 -47.87
N ALA A 953 3.07 -16.42 -46.67
CA ALA A 953 3.73 -15.19 -46.22
C ALA A 953 4.71 -15.52 -45.09
N SER A 954 5.75 -14.72 -45.00
CA SER A 954 6.76 -14.71 -43.94
C SER A 954 6.35 -13.86 -42.73
N HIS A 955 5.54 -12.82 -42.93
CA HIS A 955 5.04 -11.96 -41.86
C HIS A 955 3.57 -11.57 -42.08
N ALA A 956 2.86 -11.36 -40.98
CA ALA A 956 1.64 -10.58 -40.94
C ALA A 956 1.89 -9.33 -40.09
N TYR A 957 1.85 -8.16 -40.73
CA TYR A 957 1.86 -6.87 -40.06
C TYR A 957 0.43 -6.41 -39.83
N LEU A 958 0.10 -6.07 -38.59
CA LEU A 958 -1.23 -5.65 -38.18
C LEU A 958 -1.18 -4.21 -37.67
N LEU A 959 -2.14 -3.39 -38.10
CA LEU A 959 -2.47 -2.13 -37.45
C LEU A 959 -3.71 -2.36 -36.60
N MET A 960 -3.58 -2.18 -35.30
CA MET A 960 -4.63 -2.44 -34.32
C MET A 960 -4.88 -1.21 -33.45
N ALA A 961 -6.06 -1.12 -32.83
CA ALA A 961 -6.39 -0.09 -31.86
C ALA A 961 -7.47 -0.62 -30.90
N GLY A 962 -7.47 -0.16 -29.66
CA GLY A 962 -8.43 -0.62 -28.67
C GLY A 962 -8.13 -0.13 -27.25
N SER A 963 -8.92 -0.60 -26.29
CA SER A 963 -8.79 -0.26 -24.89
C SER A 963 -8.08 -1.37 -24.10
N THR A 964 -7.50 -0.97 -22.97
CA THR A 964 -7.04 -1.81 -21.86
C THR A 964 -7.03 -0.92 -20.61
N ASN A 965 -6.81 -1.49 -19.42
CA ASN A 965 -6.71 -0.74 -18.18
C ASN A 965 -5.68 -1.38 -17.23
N HIS A 966 -5.41 -0.71 -16.09
CA HIS A 966 -4.42 -1.15 -15.10
C HIS A 966 -4.76 -2.52 -14.50
N MET A 967 -6.03 -2.88 -14.37
CA MET A 967 -6.45 -4.20 -13.88
C MET A 967 -6.44 -5.28 -14.96
N GLN A 968 -5.98 -4.98 -16.19
CA GLN A 968 -5.79 -5.95 -17.27
C GLN A 968 -4.30 -6.02 -17.66
N CYS A 969 -3.41 -5.81 -16.68
CA CYS A 969 -1.97 -5.77 -16.87
C CYS A 969 -1.32 -7.13 -16.57
N HIS A 970 -0.31 -7.50 -17.36
CA HIS A 970 0.42 -8.79 -17.28
C HIS A 970 -0.45 -10.03 -17.50
N ILE A 971 -1.63 -9.86 -18.11
CA ILE A 971 -2.52 -10.94 -18.52
C ILE A 971 -2.95 -10.76 -19.99
N ALA A 972 -3.25 -11.86 -20.67
CA ALA A 972 -3.75 -11.81 -22.04
C ALA A 972 -5.13 -11.13 -22.09
N ASN A 973 -5.22 -10.01 -22.80
CA ASN A 973 -6.45 -9.24 -23.04
C ASN A 973 -7.23 -9.80 -24.24
N GLY A 974 -6.50 -10.31 -25.23
CA GLY A 974 -7.03 -10.94 -26.44
C GLY A 974 -6.00 -11.88 -27.04
N ILE A 975 -6.39 -12.60 -28.10
CA ILE A 975 -5.51 -13.53 -28.79
C ILE A 975 -5.73 -13.47 -30.30
N ILE A 976 -4.63 -13.53 -31.04
CA ILE A 976 -4.62 -13.59 -32.49
C ILE A 976 -4.18 -14.99 -32.89
N ARG A 977 -5.02 -15.72 -33.62
CA ARG A 977 -4.70 -17.07 -34.12
C ARG A 977 -4.57 -17.05 -35.63
N ILE A 978 -3.40 -17.43 -36.13
CA ILE A 978 -3.18 -17.70 -37.55
C ILE A 978 -3.45 -19.16 -37.82
N HIS A 979 -4.37 -19.43 -38.74
CA HIS A 979 -4.74 -20.78 -39.18
C HIS A 979 -4.12 -21.07 -40.54
N TYR A 980 -3.53 -22.25 -40.67
CA TYR A 980 -2.96 -22.75 -41.91
C TYR A 980 -3.91 -23.76 -42.59
N ALA A 981 -3.76 -23.93 -43.90
CA ALA A 981 -4.58 -24.84 -44.70
C ALA A 981 -4.38 -26.32 -44.32
N ASP A 982 -3.23 -26.67 -43.75
CA ASP A 982 -2.91 -28.01 -43.23
C ASP A 982 -3.60 -28.34 -41.90
N GLY A 983 -4.37 -27.40 -41.33
CA GLY A 983 -5.08 -27.55 -40.06
C GLY A 983 -4.27 -27.16 -38.82
N THR A 984 -3.00 -26.78 -38.97
CA THR A 984 -2.19 -26.25 -37.88
C THR A 984 -2.50 -24.77 -37.62
N SER A 985 -2.15 -24.27 -36.43
CA SER A 985 -2.27 -22.86 -36.09
C SER A 985 -1.15 -22.40 -35.16
N GLN A 986 -0.93 -21.09 -35.14
CA GLN A 986 -0.09 -20.42 -34.14
C GLN A 986 -0.87 -19.27 -33.51
N ALA A 987 -0.57 -18.95 -32.25
CA ALA A 987 -1.31 -17.94 -31.49
C ALA A 987 -0.36 -16.92 -30.86
N THR A 988 -0.79 -15.66 -30.87
CA THR A 988 -0.11 -14.53 -30.24
C THR A 988 -1.08 -13.88 -29.26
N GLU A 989 -0.75 -13.92 -27.98
CA GLU A 989 -1.50 -13.21 -26.94
C GLU A 989 -1.22 -11.71 -26.98
N LEU A 990 -2.25 -10.91 -26.74
CA LEU A 990 -2.18 -9.47 -26.60
C LEU A 990 -2.13 -9.13 -25.11
N THR A 991 -0.95 -8.81 -24.60
CA THR A 991 -0.69 -8.57 -23.19
C THR A 991 -0.21 -7.14 -22.98
N ASN A 992 -0.89 -6.42 -22.08
CA ASN A 992 -0.52 -5.08 -21.65
C ASN A 992 0.54 -5.18 -20.53
N PRO A 993 1.66 -4.44 -20.57
CA PRO A 993 2.06 -3.40 -21.53
C PRO A 993 2.98 -3.88 -22.67
N ASP A 994 3.14 -5.20 -22.83
CA ASP A 994 4.19 -5.80 -23.65
C ASP A 994 3.98 -5.57 -25.15
N ASN A 995 2.81 -5.94 -25.65
CA ASN A 995 2.45 -5.84 -27.07
C ASN A 995 1.01 -5.34 -27.29
N TRP A 996 0.34 -4.88 -26.23
CA TRP A 996 -0.99 -4.25 -26.27
C TRP A 996 -0.99 -2.96 -25.45
N CYS A 997 -1.53 -1.88 -26.01
CA CYS A 997 -1.50 -0.55 -25.40
C CYS A 997 -2.89 0.10 -25.44
N PRO A 998 -3.27 0.92 -24.44
CA PRO A 998 -4.51 1.67 -24.45
C PRO A 998 -4.47 2.77 -25.50
N ILE A 999 -5.53 2.92 -26.29
CA ILE A 999 -5.59 3.88 -27.40
C ILE A 999 -5.43 5.34 -26.94
N GLU A 1000 -5.92 5.67 -25.75
CA GLU A 1000 -6.07 7.04 -25.25
C GLU A 1000 -4.86 7.61 -24.51
N GLN A 1001 -3.89 6.79 -24.11
CA GLN A 1001 -2.77 7.27 -23.30
C GLN A 1001 -1.47 6.51 -23.51
N ASP A 1002 -0.35 7.15 -23.14
CA ASP A 1002 0.98 6.55 -23.14
C ASP A 1002 1.38 6.05 -21.75
N PHE A 1003 2.21 5.01 -21.68
CA PHE A 1003 2.68 4.48 -20.39
C PHE A 1003 3.70 5.39 -19.71
N TYR A 1004 3.64 5.44 -18.39
CA TYR A 1004 4.73 5.94 -17.57
C TYR A 1004 5.71 4.79 -17.29
N VAL A 1005 6.97 4.96 -17.65
CA VAL A 1005 8.03 3.97 -17.44
C VAL A 1005 9.19 4.68 -16.76
N ASP A 1006 9.66 4.14 -15.63
CA ASP A 1006 10.75 4.71 -14.84
C ASP A 1006 11.96 3.78 -14.70
N GLY A 1007 11.88 2.56 -15.24
CA GLY A 1007 12.93 1.54 -15.11
C GLY A 1007 13.13 1.05 -13.68
N LYS A 1008 12.20 1.37 -12.78
CA LYS A 1008 12.17 0.96 -11.38
C LYS A 1008 10.90 0.14 -11.16
N ALA A 1009 9.83 0.78 -10.71
CA ALA A 1009 8.53 0.15 -10.44
C ALA A 1009 7.73 -0.12 -11.72
N PHE A 1010 7.85 0.74 -12.73
CA PHE A 1010 7.09 0.67 -13.96
C PHE A 1010 8.02 0.44 -15.13
N GLN A 1011 7.86 -0.74 -15.72
CA GLN A 1011 8.69 -1.23 -16.81
C GLN A 1011 7.77 -1.65 -17.97
N ALA A 1012 8.29 -1.53 -19.18
CA ALA A 1012 7.65 -2.05 -20.38
C ALA A 1012 8.70 -2.82 -21.18
N THR A 1013 8.24 -3.74 -22.02
CA THR A 1013 9.12 -4.52 -22.90
C THR A 1013 10.01 -3.59 -23.75
N ALA A 1014 11.29 -3.98 -23.90
CA ALA A 1014 12.27 -3.26 -24.70
C ALA A 1014 12.72 -4.13 -25.91
N PRO A 1015 12.60 -3.65 -27.16
CA PRO A 1015 12.06 -2.34 -27.55
C PRO A 1015 10.53 -2.24 -27.34
N ARG A 1016 10.01 -1.04 -27.04
CA ARG A 1016 8.57 -0.78 -26.92
C ARG A 1016 7.84 -1.03 -28.26
N PRO A 1017 6.56 -1.44 -28.26
CA PRO A 1017 5.81 -1.63 -29.50
C PRO A 1017 5.69 -0.30 -30.28
N TYR A 1018 5.66 -0.39 -31.60
CA TYR A 1018 5.39 0.79 -32.44
C TYR A 1018 3.94 1.22 -32.27
N ARG A 1019 3.73 2.53 -32.12
CA ARG A 1019 2.42 3.16 -32.06
C ARG A 1019 2.20 4.09 -33.24
N LEU A 1020 1.00 4.10 -33.80
CA LEU A 1020 0.55 5.01 -34.85
C LEU A 1020 -0.37 6.06 -34.25
N HIS A 1021 0.04 7.33 -34.24
CA HIS A 1021 -0.79 8.44 -33.81
C HIS A 1021 -1.89 8.74 -34.84
N LEU A 1022 -3.16 8.59 -34.45
CA LEU A 1022 -4.30 8.70 -35.37
C LEU A 1022 -4.51 10.13 -35.89
N LYS A 1023 -4.14 11.14 -35.10
CA LYS A 1023 -4.29 12.54 -35.47
C LYS A 1023 -3.16 13.10 -36.35
N SER A 1024 -2.09 12.33 -36.61
CA SER A 1024 -0.99 12.82 -37.46
C SER A 1024 -0.32 11.77 -38.36
N GLY A 1025 -0.70 10.50 -38.28
CA GLY A 1025 -0.08 9.41 -39.03
C GLY A 1025 1.36 9.08 -38.63
N LYS A 1026 1.87 9.63 -37.51
CA LYS A 1026 3.24 9.39 -37.04
C LYS A 1026 3.36 8.00 -36.44
N VAL A 1027 4.44 7.29 -36.76
CA VAL A 1027 4.76 5.97 -36.19
C VAL A 1027 6.02 6.07 -35.35
N SER A 1028 5.92 5.67 -34.08
CA SER A 1028 7.04 5.74 -33.12
C SER A 1028 7.00 4.64 -32.07
N ARG A 1029 8.17 4.22 -31.59
CA ARG A 1029 8.27 3.38 -30.36
C ARG A 1029 8.19 4.20 -29.08
N ASP A 1030 8.35 5.52 -29.18
CA ASP A 1030 8.30 6.45 -28.06
C ASP A 1030 7.41 7.63 -28.42
N LEU A 1031 6.13 7.33 -28.62
CA LEU A 1031 5.15 8.31 -29.04
C LEU A 1031 4.97 9.42 -27.99
N GLY A 1032 5.10 9.10 -26.70
CA GLY A 1032 5.09 10.08 -25.61
C GLY A 1032 6.15 11.16 -25.82
N LYS A 1033 7.39 10.76 -26.14
CA LYS A 1033 8.46 11.72 -26.46
C LYS A 1033 8.16 12.53 -27.72
N GLU A 1034 7.64 11.90 -28.78
CA GLU A 1034 7.32 12.59 -30.03
C GLU A 1034 6.20 13.62 -29.91
N LEU A 1035 5.25 13.37 -29.00
CA LEU A 1035 4.13 14.26 -28.70
C LEU A 1035 4.42 15.20 -27.51
N ASN A 1036 5.62 15.16 -26.95
CA ASN A 1036 6.02 15.93 -25.76
C ASN A 1036 5.13 15.68 -24.53
N ILE A 1037 4.66 14.44 -24.35
CA ILE A 1037 3.88 14.01 -23.18
C ILE A 1037 4.82 13.85 -21.99
N THR A 1038 4.55 14.60 -20.92
CA THR A 1038 5.37 14.63 -19.70
C THR A 1038 4.54 14.26 -18.47
N GLY A 1039 5.21 14.04 -17.34
CA GLY A 1039 4.54 13.67 -16.08
C GLY A 1039 4.18 12.18 -15.97
N VAL A 1040 3.75 11.81 -14.77
CA VAL A 1040 3.22 10.46 -14.45
C VAL A 1040 1.74 10.37 -14.79
N TYR A 1041 0.97 11.36 -14.34
CA TYR A 1041 -0.42 11.61 -14.76
C TYR A 1041 -0.50 12.48 -16.01
N GLY A 1042 -1.68 12.51 -16.62
CA GLY A 1042 -1.94 13.39 -17.76
C GLY A 1042 -1.26 12.93 -19.05
N ARG A 1043 -0.99 11.63 -19.17
CA ARG A 1043 -0.33 11.03 -20.34
C ARG A 1043 -1.30 10.73 -21.49
N GLU A 1044 -2.35 11.54 -21.62
CA GLU A 1044 -3.34 11.44 -22.70
C GLU A 1044 -2.66 11.63 -24.06
N ILE A 1045 -3.02 10.79 -25.03
CA ILE A 1045 -2.66 10.93 -26.43
C ILE A 1045 -3.85 11.58 -27.12
N GLU A 1046 -3.76 12.88 -27.38
CA GLU A 1046 -4.81 13.62 -28.07
C GLU A 1046 -5.12 13.01 -29.45
N GLY A 1047 -6.36 12.55 -29.66
CA GLY A 1047 -6.78 11.88 -30.89
C GLY A 1047 -6.50 10.38 -30.93
N GLY A 1048 -5.76 9.86 -29.94
CA GLY A 1048 -5.49 8.43 -29.75
C GLY A 1048 -4.37 7.87 -30.63
N ALA A 1049 -3.93 6.65 -30.30
CA ALA A 1049 -2.93 5.94 -31.07
C ALA A 1049 -3.18 4.43 -31.15
N GLY A 1050 -3.10 3.91 -32.38
CA GLY A 1050 -3.05 2.48 -32.65
C GLY A 1050 -1.67 1.88 -32.35
N ILE A 1051 -1.57 0.57 -32.46
CA ILE A 1051 -0.38 -0.25 -32.29
C ILE A 1051 -0.08 -1.01 -33.58
N LEU A 1052 1.21 -1.14 -33.92
CA LEU A 1052 1.69 -2.00 -34.98
C LEU A 1052 2.26 -3.28 -34.37
N LEU A 1053 1.78 -4.42 -34.84
CA LEU A 1053 2.23 -5.75 -34.42
C LEU A 1053 2.80 -6.50 -35.62
N ASP A 1054 3.99 -7.11 -35.45
CA ASP A 1054 4.56 -8.07 -36.40
C ASP A 1054 4.36 -9.49 -35.87
N ILE A 1055 3.71 -10.33 -36.67
CA ILE A 1055 3.55 -11.76 -36.39
C ILE A 1055 4.37 -12.53 -37.44
N PRO A 1056 5.53 -13.10 -37.06
CA PRO A 1056 6.26 -14.01 -37.93
C PRO A 1056 5.40 -15.22 -38.30
N LEU A 1057 5.43 -15.60 -39.57
CA LEU A 1057 4.64 -16.69 -40.13
C LEU A 1057 5.54 -17.79 -40.69
N ASP A 1058 5.07 -19.03 -40.62
CA ASP A 1058 5.66 -20.13 -41.37
C ASP A 1058 5.40 -19.94 -42.88
N HIS A 1059 6.37 -19.36 -43.57
CA HIS A 1059 6.33 -19.10 -45.02
C HIS A 1059 6.26 -20.36 -45.89
N SER A 1060 6.49 -21.54 -45.32
CA SER A 1060 6.34 -22.82 -46.03
C SER A 1060 4.88 -23.30 -46.07
N LYS A 1061 4.01 -22.72 -45.24
CA LYS A 1061 2.60 -23.13 -45.09
C LYS A 1061 1.65 -22.15 -45.77
N GLU A 1062 0.62 -22.71 -46.39
CA GLU A 1062 -0.48 -21.93 -46.96
C GLU A 1062 -1.41 -21.41 -45.85
N LEU A 1063 -1.69 -20.11 -45.86
CA LEU A 1063 -2.58 -19.45 -44.91
C LEU A 1063 -4.05 -19.75 -45.24
N LYS A 1064 -4.86 -19.90 -44.19
CA LYS A 1064 -6.31 -20.09 -44.27
C LYS A 1064 -7.09 -18.91 -43.67
N GLY A 1065 -6.64 -18.39 -42.54
CA GLY A 1065 -7.33 -17.28 -41.88
C GLY A 1065 -6.61 -16.76 -40.64
N LEU A 1066 -7.07 -15.60 -40.16
CA LEU A 1066 -6.67 -14.99 -38.92
C LEU A 1066 -7.92 -14.79 -38.06
N THR A 1067 -7.91 -15.28 -36.83
CA THR A 1067 -8.97 -15.04 -35.84
C THR A 1067 -8.47 -14.07 -34.78
N LEU A 1068 -9.22 -13.00 -34.54
CA LEU A 1068 -9.10 -12.18 -33.34
C LEU A 1068 -10.16 -12.63 -32.34
N GLU A 1069 -9.77 -12.87 -31.09
CA GLU A 1069 -10.65 -13.28 -29.99
C GLU A 1069 -10.32 -12.40 -28.77
N THR A 1070 -11.32 -11.74 -28.19
CA THR A 1070 -11.18 -10.95 -26.96
C THR A 1070 -11.35 -11.86 -25.75
N LEU A 1071 -10.46 -11.74 -24.76
CA LEU A 1071 -10.43 -12.61 -23.59
C LEU A 1071 -10.78 -11.91 -22.26
N SER A 1072 -10.64 -10.59 -22.19
CA SER A 1072 -10.91 -9.78 -20.99
C SER A 1072 -12.27 -9.06 -21.10
N ASN A 1073 -12.98 -8.90 -19.96
CA ASN A 1073 -14.31 -8.29 -19.93
C ASN A 1073 -14.30 -6.78 -20.26
N ASP A 1074 -13.34 -6.05 -19.69
CA ASP A 1074 -13.33 -4.58 -19.71
C ASP A 1074 -12.55 -3.96 -20.88
N VAL A 1075 -12.42 -4.69 -21.99
CA VAL A 1075 -11.61 -4.27 -23.14
C VAL A 1075 -12.34 -4.40 -24.47
N VAL A 1076 -11.95 -3.54 -25.40
CA VAL A 1076 -12.38 -3.58 -26.80
C VAL A 1076 -11.12 -3.63 -27.65
N ILE A 1077 -10.99 -4.64 -28.49
CA ILE A 1077 -9.78 -4.90 -29.29
C ILE A 1077 -10.17 -4.84 -30.75
N GLY A 1078 -9.40 -4.15 -31.60
CA GLY A 1078 -9.74 -4.09 -33.02
C GLY A 1078 -8.56 -4.09 -33.97
N ILE A 1079 -8.82 -4.62 -35.18
CA ILE A 1079 -7.89 -4.64 -36.31
C ILE A 1079 -8.37 -3.60 -37.32
N MET A 1080 -7.52 -2.63 -37.62
CA MET A 1080 -7.76 -1.61 -38.66
C MET A 1080 -7.22 -2.05 -40.01
N GLY A 1081 -6.10 -2.80 -40.04
CA GLY A 1081 -5.47 -3.24 -41.29
C GLY A 1081 -4.57 -4.46 -41.09
N ILE A 1082 -4.44 -5.28 -42.14
CA ILE A 1082 -3.53 -6.44 -42.21
C ILE A 1082 -2.76 -6.38 -43.52
N THR A 1083 -1.44 -6.60 -43.42
CA THR A 1083 -0.54 -6.69 -44.58
C THR A 1083 0.36 -7.90 -44.45
N LEU A 1084 0.42 -8.72 -45.50
CA LEU A 1084 1.23 -9.93 -45.57
C LEU A 1084 2.48 -9.69 -46.41
N GLN A 1085 3.62 -10.25 -46.02
CA GLN A 1085 4.89 -10.17 -46.76
C GLN A 1085 5.42 -11.53 -47.18
#